data_AF-A0A1S1V3X4-F1
#
_entry.id   AF-A0A1S1V3X4-F1
#
_cell.length_a   1.000
_cell.length_b   1.000
_cell.length_c   1.000
_cell.angle_alpha   90.00
_cell.angle_beta   90.00
_cell.angle_gamma   90.00
#
_symmetry.space_group_name_H-M   'P 1'
#
loop_
_entity.id
_entity.type
_entity.pdbx_description
1 polymer ?
#
loop_
_entity_poly.entity_id
_entity_poly.type
_entity_poly.pdbx_seq_one_letter_code
_entity_poly.pdbx_strand_id
1 'polypeptide(L)'
;MKKTLSNRINSLIIIISILLATIFFVLILNLNGYSQKRELSQINYFLDTLLEQKKEVLANEIFSGQDEAIESTIEEFTANEGILLGEVYSINREKLSFSGEDFNQDKTIDPNELKREASFKLDSIDGRELAVYTSGIVLGEENFGYIRLYYDVAPLKEYSRHTTGIILLLLAIKTLVLILILNIRLNEIVVNPIKKLEQDMSSISDGKFEVGREESQILEIEHMRSAFNHMAQSLKQTQENLESLVNLRTKELTESKRMLSVVIDTIPTPVFYKDSSGKYLGCNSAFAELLGKSKEEIVGKTIFDLMEESYAVPVFEKERQILASPKSQSYEGVFNTIYGVKDVIVNKASIVSDSGEVEGLVAVMSDITYRKEMEREMKYDAKFQELIADISADFISVDGKNIDEKIRSMLKAVSEFFGSERTYICRKAESDIYIDTLDWCGDRAPHAHREKMDESECPCFRDIAKDRSIIVINSLEELPEEAKSEREFLTKFQMKSFMGVPIAPGGNVEGLLGLAMMCSERRWSSKEASLLKVIANVFTDALEKKDIEDKLKKSNKELKRLSETDRLTQLYNRLKTDEVLEYEIVKSSRNRIPFSVILFDIDNFKEINDTYGHSAGDNALLELSKIIRDGLRKTDTLGRWGGEEFIVICPDTGLDGAISAAEKIRMAVESHKFEKVDKVTCSFGVTEFEMPDTKNTIVARADAALYKAKRNGRNRVEFK
;
A
#
# COMPACT_ATOMS: atom_id res chain seq x y z
N MET A 1 -62.00 -20.35 -14.51
CA MET A 1 -62.85 -19.17 -14.75
C MET A 1 -62.96 -18.73 -16.22
N LYS A 2 -62.04 -19.10 -17.13
CA LYS A 2 -62.09 -18.73 -18.57
C LYS A 2 -63.33 -19.19 -19.37
N LYS A 3 -63.93 -20.35 -19.06
CA LYS A 3 -65.10 -20.88 -19.79
C LYS A 3 -66.46 -20.25 -19.38
N THR A 4 -66.56 -19.66 -18.19
CA THR A 4 -67.86 -19.31 -17.61
C THR A 4 -68.45 -18.00 -18.11
N LEU A 5 -67.63 -16.97 -18.41
CA LEU A 5 -68.13 -15.67 -18.86
C LEU A 5 -68.54 -15.69 -20.34
N SER A 6 -67.70 -16.27 -21.21
CA SER A 6 -68.02 -16.43 -22.64
C SER A 6 -69.26 -17.29 -22.87
N ASN A 7 -69.44 -18.36 -22.07
CA ASN A 7 -70.64 -19.18 -22.16
C ASN A 7 -71.89 -18.42 -21.70
N ARG A 8 -71.79 -17.61 -20.63
CA ARG A 8 -72.93 -16.81 -20.14
C ARG A 8 -73.37 -15.74 -21.13
N ILE A 9 -72.43 -15.05 -21.80
CA ILE A 9 -72.75 -14.06 -22.84
C ILE A 9 -73.40 -14.74 -24.04
N ASN A 10 -72.85 -15.87 -24.50
CA ASN A 10 -73.44 -16.63 -25.61
C ASN A 10 -74.85 -17.16 -25.27
N SER A 11 -75.07 -17.64 -24.05
CA SER A 11 -76.40 -18.07 -23.59
C SER A 11 -77.42 -16.93 -23.57
N LEU A 12 -77.00 -15.73 -23.16
CA LEU A 12 -77.87 -14.55 -23.12
C LEU A 12 -78.31 -14.12 -24.53
N ILE A 13 -77.39 -14.13 -25.50
CA ILE A 13 -77.67 -13.82 -26.91
C ILE A 13 -78.67 -14.83 -27.51
N ILE A 14 -78.53 -16.12 -27.19
CA ILE A 14 -79.46 -17.16 -27.65
C ILE A 14 -80.87 -16.93 -27.09
N ILE A 15 -81.00 -16.62 -25.80
CA ILE A 15 -82.30 -16.38 -25.15
C ILE A 15 -83.03 -15.19 -25.80
N ILE A 16 -82.32 -14.08 -26.03
CA ILE A 16 -82.90 -12.88 -26.66
C ILE A 16 -83.38 -13.19 -28.09
N SER A 17 -82.62 -13.99 -28.84
CA SER A 17 -82.96 -14.38 -30.21
C SER A 17 -84.24 -15.23 -30.28
N ILE A 18 -84.43 -16.15 -29.32
CA ILE A 18 -85.63 -17.00 -29.26
C ILE A 18 -86.88 -16.16 -28.95
N LEU A 19 -86.78 -15.20 -28.02
CA LEU A 19 -87.89 -14.35 -27.60
C LEU A 19 -88.41 -13.48 -28.75
N LEU A 20 -87.50 -12.91 -29.55
CA LEU A 20 -87.84 -12.09 -30.72
C LEU A 20 -88.56 -12.90 -31.81
N ALA A 21 -88.14 -14.16 -32.03
CA ALA A 21 -88.78 -15.04 -33.01
C ALA A 21 -90.23 -15.39 -32.63
N THR A 22 -90.53 -15.54 -31.34
CA THR A 22 -91.88 -15.91 -30.87
C THR A 22 -92.88 -14.78 -31.03
N ILE A 23 -92.49 -13.54 -30.68
CA ILE A 23 -93.34 -12.35 -30.83
C ILE A 23 -93.77 -12.15 -32.30
N PHE A 24 -92.84 -12.42 -33.22
CA PHE A 24 -93.07 -12.20 -34.64
C PHE A 24 -94.03 -13.23 -35.27
N PHE A 25 -94.03 -14.47 -34.79
CA PHE A 25 -94.94 -15.52 -35.25
C PHE A 25 -96.41 -15.21 -34.93
N VAL A 26 -96.69 -14.56 -33.81
CA VAL A 26 -98.05 -14.17 -33.40
C VAL A 26 -98.63 -13.08 -34.30
N LEU A 27 -97.79 -12.11 -34.71
CA LEU A 27 -98.19 -11.01 -35.60
C LEU A 27 -98.61 -11.49 -37.00
N ILE A 28 -98.00 -12.57 -37.47
CA ILE A 28 -98.25 -13.20 -38.77
C ILE A 28 -99.67 -13.80 -38.87
N LEU A 29 -100.17 -14.44 -37.80
CA LEU A 29 -101.48 -15.11 -37.82
C LEU A 29 -102.65 -14.13 -37.98
N ASN A 30 -102.53 -12.91 -37.46
CA ASN A 30 -103.59 -11.90 -37.53
C ASN A 30 -103.80 -11.30 -38.94
N LEU A 31 -102.79 -11.33 -39.80
CA LEU A 31 -102.89 -10.75 -41.15
C LEU A 31 -103.76 -11.58 -42.11
N ASN A 32 -103.89 -12.89 -41.88
CA ASN A 32 -104.60 -13.82 -42.77
C ASN A 32 -106.14 -13.59 -42.77
N GLY A 33 -106.72 -13.24 -41.62
CA GLY A 33 -108.17 -12.98 -41.50
C GLY A 33 -108.65 -11.72 -42.22
N TYR A 34 -107.75 -10.77 -42.50
CA TYR A 34 -108.11 -9.50 -43.15
C TYR A 34 -108.26 -9.63 -44.68
N SER A 35 -107.59 -10.60 -45.31
CA SER A 35 -107.60 -10.79 -46.77
C SER A 35 -108.94 -11.32 -47.29
N GLN A 36 -109.55 -12.31 -46.64
CA GLN A 36 -110.82 -12.93 -47.08
C GLN A 36 -112.00 -11.94 -47.14
N LYS A 37 -112.05 -10.97 -46.22
CA LYS A 37 -113.17 -10.02 -46.13
C LYS A 37 -113.18 -9.02 -47.29
N ARG A 38 -112.02 -8.73 -47.88
CA ARG A 38 -111.86 -7.76 -48.97
C ARG A 38 -112.32 -8.32 -50.32
N GLU A 39 -112.10 -9.60 -50.55
CA GLU A 39 -112.43 -10.27 -51.82
C GLU A 39 -113.94 -10.42 -52.03
N LEU A 40 -114.69 -10.77 -50.97
CA LEU A 40 -116.16 -10.87 -51.03
C LEU A 40 -116.86 -9.56 -51.39
N SER A 41 -116.30 -8.41 -51.00
CA SER A 41 -116.84 -7.10 -51.39
C SER A 41 -116.68 -6.79 -52.88
N GLN A 42 -115.67 -7.36 -53.55
CA GLN A 42 -115.44 -7.11 -54.98
C GLN A 42 -116.48 -7.84 -55.86
N ILE A 43 -116.90 -9.05 -55.47
CA ILE A 43 -117.92 -9.81 -56.20
C ILE A 43 -119.27 -9.11 -56.15
N ASN A 44 -119.67 -8.62 -54.96
CA ASN A 44 -120.93 -7.87 -54.82
C ASN A 44 -120.99 -6.65 -55.76
N TYR A 45 -119.88 -5.89 -55.84
CA TYR A 45 -119.79 -4.74 -56.74
C TYR A 45 -119.88 -5.12 -58.23
N PHE A 46 -119.27 -6.24 -58.61
CA PHE A 46 -119.31 -6.73 -59.98
C PHE A 46 -120.74 -7.08 -60.42
N LEU A 47 -121.47 -7.84 -59.58
CA LEU A 47 -122.85 -8.25 -59.88
C LEU A 47 -123.83 -7.06 -59.90
N ASP A 48 -123.69 -6.11 -58.96
CA ASP A 48 -124.43 -4.84 -58.98
C ASP A 48 -124.25 -4.09 -60.31
N THR A 49 -123.00 -3.96 -60.76
CA THR A 49 -122.67 -3.19 -61.98
C THR A 49 -123.26 -3.85 -63.23
N LEU A 50 -123.20 -5.18 -63.28
CA LEU A 50 -123.69 -5.95 -64.42
C LEU A 50 -125.20 -5.82 -64.57
N LEU A 51 -125.94 -5.84 -63.45
CA LEU A 51 -127.38 -5.67 -63.46
C LEU A 51 -127.80 -4.26 -63.93
N GLU A 52 -127.11 -3.22 -63.45
CA GLU A 52 -127.50 -1.84 -63.71
C GLU A 52 -127.45 -1.48 -65.21
N GLN A 53 -126.59 -2.15 -65.99
CA GLN A 53 -126.51 -1.95 -67.44
C GLN A 53 -127.75 -2.44 -68.20
N LYS A 54 -128.46 -3.43 -67.66
CA LYS A 54 -129.58 -4.10 -68.35
C LYS A 54 -130.93 -3.86 -67.67
N LYS A 55 -130.94 -3.17 -66.53
CA LYS A 55 -132.12 -2.91 -65.71
C LYS A 55 -133.24 -2.17 -66.46
N GLU A 56 -132.88 -1.21 -67.31
CA GLU A 56 -133.83 -0.45 -68.14
C GLU A 56 -134.44 -1.28 -69.26
N VAL A 57 -133.64 -2.17 -69.84
CA VAL A 57 -134.11 -3.12 -70.84
C VAL A 57 -135.08 -4.12 -70.20
N LEU A 58 -134.68 -4.74 -69.10
CA LEU A 58 -135.52 -5.70 -68.36
C LEU A 58 -136.83 -5.08 -67.86
N ALA A 59 -136.81 -3.86 -67.33
CA ALA A 59 -138.04 -3.20 -66.89
C ALA A 59 -139.03 -2.96 -68.05
N ASN A 60 -138.52 -2.51 -69.21
CA ASN A 60 -139.34 -2.24 -70.38
C ASN A 60 -139.92 -3.54 -70.98
N GLU A 61 -139.14 -4.61 -71.02
CA GLU A 61 -139.57 -5.92 -71.49
C GLU A 61 -140.66 -6.51 -70.58
N ILE A 62 -140.50 -6.40 -69.26
CA ILE A 62 -141.52 -6.80 -68.27
C ILE A 62 -142.80 -5.98 -68.43
N PHE A 63 -142.70 -4.66 -68.58
CA PHE A 63 -143.89 -3.80 -68.75
C PHE A 63 -144.65 -4.08 -70.04
N SER A 64 -143.93 -4.41 -71.11
CA SER A 64 -144.51 -4.68 -72.43
C SER A 64 -145.10 -6.09 -72.57
N GLY A 65 -144.87 -6.97 -71.59
CA GLY A 65 -145.38 -8.35 -71.58
C GLY A 65 -144.76 -9.25 -72.66
N GLN A 66 -143.47 -9.07 -72.95
CA GLN A 66 -142.74 -9.86 -73.96
C GLN A 66 -141.87 -10.93 -73.28
N ASP A 67 -142.47 -12.08 -72.91
CA ASP A 67 -141.78 -13.11 -72.13
C ASP A 67 -140.52 -13.70 -72.80
N GLU A 68 -140.54 -13.90 -74.13
CA GLU A 68 -139.35 -14.37 -74.89
C GLU A 68 -138.17 -13.38 -74.84
N ALA A 69 -138.44 -12.07 -74.75
CA ALA A 69 -137.39 -11.05 -74.66
C ALA A 69 -136.72 -11.06 -73.28
N ILE A 70 -137.51 -11.26 -72.22
CA ILE A 70 -137.00 -11.36 -70.83
C ILE A 70 -136.05 -12.55 -70.70
N GLU A 71 -136.42 -13.72 -71.26
CA GLU A 71 -135.59 -14.92 -71.21
C GLU A 71 -134.24 -14.72 -71.91
N SER A 72 -134.24 -14.08 -73.08
CA SER A 72 -133.02 -13.73 -73.81
C SER A 72 -132.10 -12.79 -73.01
N THR A 73 -132.68 -11.81 -72.31
CA THR A 73 -131.90 -10.90 -71.46
C THR A 73 -131.29 -11.62 -70.25
N ILE A 74 -131.99 -12.61 -69.67
CA ILE A 74 -131.45 -13.45 -68.57
C ILE A 74 -130.35 -14.40 -69.07
N GLU A 75 -130.50 -14.96 -70.26
CA GLU A 75 -129.46 -15.80 -70.90
C GLU A 75 -128.13 -15.05 -71.03
N GLU A 76 -128.17 -13.77 -71.40
CA GLU A 76 -126.97 -12.92 -71.46
C GLU A 76 -126.30 -12.75 -70.08
N PHE A 77 -127.06 -12.71 -68.98
CA PHE A 77 -126.46 -12.68 -67.64
C PHE A 77 -125.72 -13.99 -67.34
N THR A 78 -126.35 -15.13 -67.59
CA THR A 78 -125.74 -16.45 -67.36
C THR A 78 -124.61 -16.79 -68.34
N ALA A 79 -124.48 -16.05 -69.45
CA ALA A 79 -123.32 -16.17 -70.34
C ALA A 79 -122.02 -15.59 -69.73
N ASN A 80 -122.10 -14.80 -68.65
CA ASN A 80 -120.91 -14.26 -67.98
C ASN A 80 -120.28 -15.31 -67.06
N GLU A 81 -118.96 -15.49 -67.18
CA GLU A 81 -118.22 -16.50 -66.42
C GLU A 81 -118.48 -16.42 -64.92
N GLY A 82 -119.06 -17.51 -64.39
CA GLY A 82 -119.30 -17.74 -62.98
C GLY A 82 -120.75 -17.55 -62.54
N ILE A 83 -121.61 -16.89 -63.33
CA ILE A 83 -123.07 -16.85 -63.05
C ILE A 83 -123.71 -18.11 -63.62
N LEU A 84 -124.26 -18.95 -62.74
CA LEU A 84 -124.78 -20.27 -63.09
C LEU A 84 -126.28 -20.27 -63.41
N LEU A 85 -127.04 -19.41 -62.75
CA LEU A 85 -128.49 -19.31 -62.90
C LEU A 85 -128.94 -17.86 -62.73
N GLY A 86 -129.88 -17.45 -63.59
CA GLY A 86 -130.59 -16.19 -63.50
C GLY A 86 -132.11 -16.41 -63.46
N GLU A 87 -132.80 -15.72 -62.56
CA GLU A 87 -134.26 -15.84 -62.41
C GLU A 87 -134.91 -14.47 -62.30
N VAL A 88 -136.01 -14.24 -63.03
CA VAL A 88 -136.77 -12.97 -62.99
C VAL A 88 -138.22 -13.21 -62.59
N TYR A 89 -138.69 -12.37 -61.67
CA TYR A 89 -140.01 -12.46 -61.05
C TYR A 89 -140.82 -11.16 -61.26
N SER A 90 -142.11 -11.29 -61.63
CA SER A 90 -143.05 -10.17 -61.76
C SER A 90 -143.46 -9.59 -60.39
N ILE A 91 -143.89 -8.32 -60.36
CA ILE A 91 -144.62 -7.75 -59.21
C ILE A 91 -145.90 -8.51 -58.90
N ASN A 92 -146.62 -8.95 -59.94
CA ASN A 92 -147.91 -9.62 -59.81
C ASN A 92 -147.78 -11.14 -59.65
N ARG A 93 -146.63 -11.59 -59.15
CA ARG A 93 -146.49 -12.86 -58.42
C ARG A 93 -146.42 -14.13 -59.28
N GLU A 94 -145.94 -14.02 -60.51
CA GLU A 94 -145.54 -15.19 -61.31
C GLU A 94 -144.09 -15.05 -61.75
N LYS A 95 -143.36 -16.18 -61.73
CA LYS A 95 -142.02 -16.29 -62.28
C LYS A 95 -142.17 -16.10 -63.78
N LEU A 96 -141.59 -15.01 -64.29
CA LEU A 96 -141.76 -14.63 -65.70
C LEU A 96 -140.84 -15.47 -66.58
N SER A 97 -139.59 -15.62 -66.16
CA SER A 97 -138.62 -16.43 -66.88
C SER A 97 -137.42 -16.79 -65.98
N PHE A 98 -136.70 -17.83 -66.34
CA PHE A 98 -135.37 -18.13 -65.84
C PHE A 98 -134.52 -18.73 -66.95
N SER A 99 -133.22 -18.59 -66.81
CA SER A 99 -132.27 -19.27 -67.67
C SER A 99 -131.06 -19.73 -66.87
N GLY A 100 -130.43 -20.81 -67.32
CA GLY A 100 -129.25 -21.42 -66.70
C GLY A 100 -129.50 -22.77 -66.07
N GLU A 101 -128.63 -23.17 -65.14
CA GLU A 101 -128.73 -24.44 -64.43
C GLU A 101 -129.97 -24.46 -63.53
N ASP A 102 -130.89 -25.38 -63.81
CA ASP A 102 -132.09 -25.56 -62.99
C ASP A 102 -131.71 -26.26 -61.69
N PHE A 103 -131.69 -25.51 -60.59
CA PHE A 103 -131.52 -26.06 -59.25
C PHE A 103 -132.89 -26.52 -58.74
N ASN A 104 -133.00 -27.80 -58.40
CA ASN A 104 -134.23 -28.57 -58.16
C ASN A 104 -135.08 -28.02 -56.97
N GLN A 105 -135.70 -26.85 -57.13
CA GLN A 105 -136.50 -26.17 -56.11
C GLN A 105 -137.88 -25.78 -56.66
N ASP A 106 -138.82 -26.72 -56.54
CA ASP A 106 -140.22 -26.58 -57.00
C ASP A 106 -141.10 -25.71 -56.05
N LYS A 107 -140.53 -24.64 -55.48
CA LYS A 107 -141.22 -23.73 -54.56
C LYS A 107 -141.30 -22.34 -55.16
N THR A 108 -142.52 -21.95 -55.56
CA THR A 108 -142.88 -20.55 -55.82
C THR A 108 -142.60 -19.71 -54.56
N ILE A 109 -141.67 -18.76 -54.67
CA ILE A 109 -141.19 -17.94 -53.54
C ILE A 109 -142.11 -16.73 -53.32
N ASP A 110 -142.40 -16.39 -52.06
CA ASP A 110 -143.23 -15.22 -51.71
C ASP A 110 -142.47 -13.89 -52.01
N PRO A 111 -143.04 -12.96 -52.79
CA PRO A 111 -142.43 -11.67 -53.12
C PRO A 111 -142.01 -10.81 -51.92
N ASN A 112 -142.61 -11.00 -50.73
CA ASN A 112 -142.20 -10.26 -49.53
C ASN A 112 -140.88 -10.74 -48.94
N GLU A 113 -140.45 -11.99 -49.20
CA GLU A 113 -139.12 -12.47 -48.80
C GLU A 113 -138.03 -11.90 -49.71
N LEU A 114 -138.29 -11.79 -51.02
CA LEU A 114 -137.34 -11.21 -51.98
C LEU A 114 -137.01 -9.74 -51.69
N LYS A 115 -137.98 -8.94 -51.21
CA LYS A 115 -137.73 -7.55 -50.75
C LYS A 115 -136.83 -7.46 -49.51
N ARG A 116 -136.77 -8.50 -48.68
CA ARG A 116 -136.08 -8.49 -47.38
C ARG A 116 -134.72 -9.16 -47.39
N GLU A 117 -134.39 -9.89 -48.46
CA GLU A 117 -133.06 -10.49 -48.55
C GLU A 117 -131.98 -9.43 -48.77
N ALA A 118 -130.81 -9.68 -48.18
CA ALA A 118 -129.63 -8.91 -48.49
C ALA A 118 -129.30 -9.08 -49.98
N SER A 119 -128.87 -8.00 -50.63
CA SER A 119 -128.52 -8.04 -52.05
C SER A 119 -127.44 -9.08 -52.36
N PHE A 120 -126.63 -9.47 -51.37
CA PHE A 120 -125.63 -10.51 -51.52
C PHE A 120 -125.54 -11.40 -50.27
N LYS A 121 -125.66 -12.72 -50.46
CA LYS A 121 -125.45 -13.74 -49.42
C LYS A 121 -124.62 -14.90 -49.96
N LEU A 122 -123.87 -15.57 -49.09
CA LEU A 122 -123.34 -16.89 -49.40
C LEU A 122 -124.39 -17.92 -49.00
N ASP A 123 -124.71 -18.80 -49.93
CA ASP A 123 -125.62 -19.92 -49.71
C ASP A 123 -124.95 -21.21 -50.14
N SER A 124 -125.46 -22.35 -49.67
CA SER A 124 -124.99 -23.65 -50.12
C SER A 124 -126.11 -24.39 -50.79
N ILE A 125 -125.99 -24.56 -52.11
CA ILE A 125 -126.99 -25.20 -52.96
C ILE A 125 -126.29 -26.38 -53.65
N ASP A 126 -126.88 -27.58 -53.51
CA ASP A 126 -126.32 -28.86 -53.98
C ASP A 126 -124.83 -29.08 -53.64
N GLY A 127 -124.42 -28.64 -52.44
CA GLY A 127 -123.07 -28.84 -51.92
C GLY A 127 -122.00 -27.88 -52.47
N ARG A 128 -122.35 -26.98 -53.38
CA ARG A 128 -121.50 -25.83 -53.77
C ARG A 128 -121.82 -24.65 -52.86
N GLU A 129 -120.78 -23.96 -52.38
CA GLU A 129 -120.97 -22.62 -51.81
C GLU A 129 -121.10 -21.66 -52.98
N LEU A 130 -122.26 -21.03 -53.12
CA LEU A 130 -122.56 -20.06 -54.15
C LEU A 130 -122.84 -18.72 -53.50
N ALA A 131 -122.43 -17.65 -54.16
CA ALA A 131 -122.89 -16.32 -53.85
C ALA A 131 -124.23 -16.08 -54.55
N VAL A 132 -125.29 -15.86 -53.77
CA VAL A 132 -126.62 -15.51 -54.27
C VAL A 132 -126.78 -14.00 -54.21
N TYR A 133 -127.03 -13.40 -55.35
CA TYR A 133 -127.29 -11.97 -55.50
C TYR A 133 -128.76 -11.73 -55.86
N THR A 134 -129.46 -10.92 -55.08
CA THR A 134 -130.89 -10.61 -55.29
C THR A 134 -131.07 -9.11 -55.41
N SER A 135 -131.75 -8.63 -56.45
CA SER A 135 -131.97 -7.20 -56.64
C SER A 135 -133.30 -6.89 -57.31
N GLY A 136 -133.84 -5.71 -57.02
CA GLY A 136 -135.08 -5.22 -57.62
C GLY A 136 -134.82 -4.58 -58.98
N ILE A 137 -135.66 -4.87 -59.95
CA ILE A 137 -135.68 -4.21 -61.26
C ILE A 137 -136.60 -2.98 -61.11
N VAL A 138 -135.99 -1.83 -60.81
CA VAL A 138 -136.69 -0.57 -60.52
C VAL A 138 -136.31 0.46 -61.57
N LEU A 139 -137.30 1.15 -62.14
CA LEU A 139 -137.10 2.31 -63.00
C LEU A 139 -137.86 3.52 -62.46
N GLY A 140 -137.13 4.61 -62.18
CA GLY A 140 -137.71 5.75 -61.47
C GLY A 140 -138.15 5.35 -60.05
N GLU A 141 -139.40 5.62 -59.70
CA GLU A 141 -139.99 5.19 -58.41
C GLU A 141 -140.84 3.92 -58.51
N GLU A 142 -140.99 3.36 -59.73
CA GLU A 142 -141.76 2.16 -59.96
C GLU A 142 -140.85 0.93 -60.01
N ASN A 143 -141.19 -0.07 -59.20
CA ASN A 143 -140.60 -1.40 -59.33
C ASN A 143 -141.33 -2.11 -60.48
N PHE A 144 -140.65 -2.98 -61.22
CA PHE A 144 -141.22 -3.79 -62.28
C PHE A 144 -141.07 -5.30 -61.99
N GLY A 145 -140.10 -5.69 -61.15
CA GLY A 145 -139.85 -7.08 -60.74
C GLY A 145 -138.60 -7.26 -59.88
N TYR A 146 -138.18 -8.50 -59.69
CA TYR A 146 -136.92 -8.86 -59.02
C TYR A 146 -136.11 -9.82 -59.89
N ILE A 147 -134.79 -9.71 -59.82
CA ILE A 147 -133.85 -10.66 -60.41
C ILE A 147 -133.00 -11.32 -59.32
N ARG A 148 -132.71 -12.60 -59.53
CA ARG A 148 -131.72 -13.35 -58.76
C ARG A 148 -130.65 -13.91 -59.67
N LEU A 149 -129.39 -13.80 -59.24
CA LEU A 149 -128.21 -14.34 -59.92
C LEU A 149 -127.41 -15.20 -58.94
N TYR A 150 -126.94 -16.36 -59.38
CA TYR A 150 -126.15 -17.29 -58.55
C TYR A 150 -124.72 -17.40 -59.09
N TYR A 151 -123.70 -17.11 -58.28
CA TYR A 151 -122.28 -17.05 -58.69
C TYR A 151 -121.40 -18.06 -57.95
N ASP A 152 -120.51 -18.78 -58.66
CA ASP A 152 -119.58 -19.76 -58.05
C ASP A 152 -118.32 -19.10 -57.45
N VAL A 153 -118.09 -19.30 -56.14
CA VAL A 153 -116.94 -18.72 -55.40
C VAL A 153 -115.73 -19.64 -55.29
N ALA A 154 -115.79 -20.88 -55.79
CA ALA A 154 -114.68 -21.84 -55.72
C ALA A 154 -113.34 -21.35 -56.35
N PRO A 155 -113.31 -20.67 -57.51
CA PRO A 155 -112.06 -20.27 -58.16
C PRO A 155 -111.19 -19.30 -57.33
N LEU A 156 -111.76 -18.55 -56.39
CA LEU A 156 -111.04 -17.53 -55.62
C LEU A 156 -110.31 -18.08 -54.39
N LYS A 157 -110.85 -19.13 -53.75
CA LYS A 157 -110.22 -19.73 -52.56
C LYS A 157 -108.87 -20.39 -52.86
N GLU A 158 -108.68 -20.88 -54.08
CA GLU A 158 -107.44 -21.54 -54.50
C GLU A 158 -106.29 -20.54 -54.71
N TYR A 159 -106.61 -19.32 -55.18
CA TYR A 159 -105.63 -18.25 -55.40
C TYR A 159 -105.08 -17.63 -54.09
N SER A 160 -105.92 -17.51 -53.06
CA SER A 160 -105.55 -16.93 -51.75
C SER A 160 -104.59 -17.83 -50.93
N ARG A 161 -104.71 -19.16 -51.04
CA ARG A 161 -103.84 -20.11 -50.31
C ARG A 161 -102.38 -20.06 -50.78
N HIS A 162 -102.14 -19.89 -52.07
CA HIS A 162 -100.78 -19.92 -52.63
C HIS A 162 -99.98 -18.63 -52.34
N THR A 163 -100.63 -17.48 -52.35
CA THR A 163 -99.96 -16.17 -52.16
C THR A 163 -99.54 -15.93 -50.71
N THR A 164 -100.37 -16.34 -49.74
CA THR A 164 -100.11 -16.14 -48.31
C THR A 164 -98.91 -16.95 -47.81
N GLY A 165 -98.74 -18.19 -48.29
CA GLY A 165 -97.62 -19.05 -47.88
C GLY A 165 -96.23 -18.53 -48.28
N ILE A 166 -96.13 -17.92 -49.46
CA ILE A 166 -94.86 -17.40 -49.99
C ILE A 166 -94.40 -16.16 -49.20
N ILE A 167 -95.33 -15.27 -48.84
CA ILE A 167 -95.02 -14.05 -48.08
C ILE A 167 -94.47 -14.39 -46.69
N LEU A 168 -95.03 -15.40 -46.02
CA LEU A 168 -94.58 -15.81 -44.68
C LEU A 168 -93.18 -16.43 -44.68
N LEU A 169 -92.86 -17.22 -45.70
CA LEU A 169 -91.52 -17.80 -45.86
C LEU A 169 -90.44 -16.72 -46.02
N LEU A 170 -90.73 -15.67 -46.79
CA LEU A 170 -89.80 -14.56 -47.01
C LEU A 170 -89.54 -13.73 -45.73
N LEU A 171 -90.55 -13.52 -44.87
CA LEU A 171 -90.34 -12.84 -43.58
C LEU A 171 -89.50 -13.67 -42.60
N ALA A 172 -89.69 -14.99 -42.56
CA ALA A 172 -88.91 -15.88 -41.70
C ALA A 172 -87.42 -15.90 -42.10
N ILE A 173 -87.11 -15.91 -43.40
CA ILE A 173 -85.73 -15.84 -43.89
C ILE A 173 -85.09 -14.50 -43.52
N LYS A 174 -85.78 -13.37 -43.69
CA LYS A 174 -85.26 -12.04 -43.33
C LYS A 174 -84.91 -11.91 -41.86
N THR A 175 -85.73 -12.45 -40.96
CA THR A 175 -85.50 -12.39 -39.51
C THR A 175 -84.30 -13.25 -39.08
N LEU A 176 -84.14 -14.44 -39.66
CA LEU A 176 -82.98 -15.30 -39.41
C LEU A 176 -81.67 -14.62 -39.81
N VAL A 177 -81.65 -13.97 -40.97
CA VAL A 177 -80.48 -13.22 -41.46
C VAL A 177 -80.15 -12.06 -40.53
N LEU A 178 -81.14 -11.33 -40.02
CA LEU A 178 -80.92 -10.23 -39.08
C LEU A 178 -80.28 -10.69 -37.77
N ILE A 179 -80.74 -11.81 -37.20
CA ILE A 179 -80.18 -12.40 -35.99
C ILE A 179 -78.72 -12.82 -36.22
N LEU A 180 -78.42 -13.43 -37.38
CA LEU A 180 -77.06 -13.83 -37.73
C LEU A 180 -76.12 -12.61 -37.82
N ILE A 181 -76.56 -11.54 -38.48
CA ILE A 181 -75.80 -10.29 -38.58
C ILE A 181 -75.55 -9.68 -37.20
N LEU A 182 -76.58 -9.64 -36.34
CA LEU A 182 -76.45 -9.09 -34.99
C LEU A 182 -75.43 -9.87 -34.16
N ASN A 183 -75.42 -11.20 -34.27
CA ASN A 183 -74.50 -12.07 -33.55
C ASN A 183 -73.05 -11.89 -34.01
N ILE A 184 -72.83 -11.81 -35.33
CA ILE A 184 -71.52 -11.50 -35.91
C ILE A 184 -71.03 -10.14 -35.39
N ARG A 185 -71.88 -9.10 -35.43
CA ARG A 185 -71.53 -7.76 -34.97
C ARG A 185 -71.19 -7.68 -33.48
N LEU A 186 -71.96 -8.36 -32.61
CA LEU A 186 -71.67 -8.39 -31.18
C LEU A 186 -70.34 -9.08 -30.87
N ASN A 187 -70.03 -10.17 -31.58
CA ASN A 187 -68.78 -10.88 -31.38
C ASN A 187 -67.57 -10.05 -31.84
N GLU A 188 -67.70 -9.33 -32.97
CA GLU A 188 -66.66 -8.43 -33.47
C GLU A 188 -66.43 -7.22 -32.56
N ILE A 189 -67.49 -6.56 -32.09
CA ILE A 189 -67.40 -5.26 -31.40
C ILE A 189 -67.09 -5.41 -29.90
N VAL A 190 -67.57 -6.48 -29.25
CA VAL A 190 -67.48 -6.63 -27.78
C VAL A 190 -66.53 -7.78 -27.39
N VAL A 191 -66.79 -8.99 -27.91
CA VAL A 191 -66.15 -10.21 -27.40
C VAL A 191 -64.68 -10.27 -27.80
N ASN A 192 -64.36 -9.97 -29.05
CA ASN A 192 -62.98 -10.01 -29.55
C ASN A 192 -62.06 -9.01 -28.82
N PRO A 193 -62.42 -7.71 -28.66
CA PRO A 193 -61.60 -6.76 -27.92
C PRO A 193 -61.33 -7.16 -26.47
N ILE A 194 -62.33 -7.68 -25.74
CA ILE A 194 -62.16 -8.13 -24.34
C ILE A 194 -61.20 -9.33 -24.26
N LYS A 195 -61.34 -10.32 -25.14
CA LYS A 195 -60.42 -11.47 -25.18
C LYS A 195 -58.98 -11.06 -25.46
N LYS A 196 -58.78 -10.06 -26.31
CA LYS A 196 -57.45 -9.55 -26.66
C LYS A 196 -56.84 -8.77 -25.50
N LEU A 197 -57.63 -7.95 -24.81
CA LEU A 197 -57.22 -7.28 -23.58
C LEU A 197 -56.82 -8.28 -22.48
N GLU A 198 -57.56 -9.38 -22.32
CA GLU A 198 -57.20 -10.47 -21.40
C GLU A 198 -55.86 -11.13 -21.76
N GLN A 199 -55.61 -11.36 -23.06
CA GLN A 199 -54.34 -11.91 -23.53
C GLN A 199 -53.19 -10.95 -23.23
N ASP A 200 -53.34 -9.67 -23.59
CA ASP A 200 -52.35 -8.63 -23.34
C ASP A 200 -52.01 -8.53 -21.84
N MET A 201 -53.02 -8.62 -20.96
CA MET A 201 -52.84 -8.66 -19.50
C MET A 201 -52.01 -9.86 -19.03
N SER A 202 -52.21 -11.04 -19.61
CA SER A 202 -51.44 -12.23 -19.27
C SER A 202 -49.98 -12.10 -19.67
N SER A 203 -49.69 -11.49 -20.83
CA SER A 203 -48.31 -11.32 -21.34
C SER A 203 -47.42 -10.48 -20.43
N ILE A 204 -47.98 -9.49 -19.74
CA ILE A 204 -47.23 -8.64 -18.79
C ILE A 204 -46.79 -9.43 -17.56
N SER A 205 -47.59 -10.41 -17.12
CA SER A 205 -47.16 -11.35 -16.06
C SER A 205 -45.98 -12.21 -16.48
N ASP A 206 -45.80 -12.43 -17.79
CA ASP A 206 -44.70 -13.19 -18.38
C ASP A 206 -43.51 -12.28 -18.79
N GLY A 207 -43.48 -11.02 -18.34
CA GLY A 207 -42.39 -10.08 -18.58
C GLY A 207 -42.39 -9.41 -19.97
N LYS A 208 -43.48 -9.54 -20.75
CA LYS A 208 -43.63 -8.88 -22.06
C LYS A 208 -44.56 -7.68 -21.94
N PHE A 209 -43.98 -6.49 -22.03
CA PHE A 209 -44.68 -5.21 -21.87
C PHE A 209 -45.20 -4.60 -23.19
N GLU A 210 -45.20 -5.36 -24.29
CA GLU A 210 -45.76 -4.92 -25.56
C GLU A 210 -47.28 -5.19 -25.57
N VAL A 211 -48.07 -4.12 -25.56
CA VAL A 211 -49.54 -4.19 -25.58
C VAL A 211 -50.07 -3.82 -26.98
N GLY A 212 -51.10 -4.52 -27.46
CA GLY A 212 -51.65 -4.36 -28.80
C GLY A 212 -52.30 -2.99 -29.07
N ARG A 213 -52.14 -2.46 -30.28
CA ARG A 213 -52.61 -1.11 -30.67
C ARG A 213 -54.01 -1.03 -31.27
N GLU A 214 -54.72 -2.14 -31.44
CA GLU A 214 -56.03 -2.16 -32.12
C GLU A 214 -57.13 -1.45 -31.32
N GLU A 215 -57.75 -0.43 -31.94
CA GLU A 215 -58.82 0.36 -31.32
C GLU A 215 -60.12 -0.43 -31.17
N SER A 216 -60.73 -0.35 -29.99
CA SER A 216 -62.09 -0.80 -29.72
C SER A 216 -63.08 0.32 -30.01
N GLN A 217 -64.21 -0.03 -30.61
CA GLN A 217 -65.31 0.91 -30.86
C GLN A 217 -66.11 1.23 -29.57
N ILE A 218 -65.80 0.57 -28.45
CA ILE A 218 -66.45 0.77 -27.15
C ILE A 218 -65.54 1.62 -26.26
N LEU A 219 -66.04 2.80 -25.88
CA LEU A 219 -65.30 3.80 -25.11
C LEU A 219 -64.80 3.26 -23.77
N GLU A 220 -65.59 2.44 -23.09
CA GLU A 220 -65.22 1.83 -21.80
C GLU A 220 -64.06 0.84 -21.94
N ILE A 221 -64.01 0.06 -23.02
CA ILE A 221 -62.92 -0.87 -23.30
C ILE A 221 -61.65 -0.08 -23.64
N GLU A 222 -61.78 1.03 -24.38
CA GLU A 222 -60.67 1.94 -24.65
C GLU A 222 -60.11 2.58 -23.38
N HIS A 223 -60.96 3.06 -22.46
CA HIS A 223 -60.50 3.60 -21.18
C HIS A 223 -59.75 2.56 -20.35
N MET A 224 -60.26 1.33 -20.26
CA MET A 224 -59.59 0.24 -19.56
C MET A 224 -58.23 -0.10 -20.20
N ARG A 225 -58.18 -0.15 -21.54
CA ARG A 225 -56.95 -0.38 -22.28
C ARG A 225 -55.93 0.73 -22.06
N SER A 226 -56.35 1.99 -22.11
CA SER A 226 -55.49 3.15 -21.86
C SER A 226 -54.88 3.12 -20.45
N ALA A 227 -55.71 2.91 -19.43
CA ALA A 227 -55.23 2.79 -18.04
C ALA A 227 -54.24 1.63 -17.88
N PHE A 228 -54.51 0.51 -18.53
CA PHE A 228 -53.64 -0.66 -18.50
C PHE A 228 -52.31 -0.42 -19.24
N ASN A 229 -52.34 0.24 -20.39
CA ASN A 229 -51.15 0.64 -21.14
C ASN A 229 -50.27 1.58 -20.32
N HIS A 230 -50.86 2.55 -19.64
CA HIS A 230 -50.13 3.43 -18.71
C HIS A 230 -49.45 2.65 -17.59
N MET A 231 -50.13 1.67 -16.99
CA MET A 231 -49.53 0.81 -15.96
C MET A 231 -48.38 -0.04 -16.51
N ALA A 232 -48.58 -0.67 -17.67
CA ALA A 232 -47.55 -1.49 -18.33
C ALA A 232 -46.29 -0.67 -18.67
N GLN A 233 -46.49 0.55 -19.18
CA GLN A 233 -45.40 1.47 -19.50
C GLN A 233 -44.69 1.96 -18.23
N SER A 234 -45.42 2.27 -17.16
CA SER A 234 -44.84 2.65 -15.87
C SER A 234 -44.02 1.53 -15.24
N LEU A 235 -44.51 0.28 -15.31
CA LEU A 235 -43.79 -0.90 -14.81
C LEU A 235 -42.50 -1.14 -15.59
N LYS A 236 -42.58 -1.09 -16.93
CA LYS A 236 -41.41 -1.20 -17.81
C LYS A 236 -40.36 -0.15 -17.46
N GLN A 237 -40.77 1.12 -17.33
CA GLN A 237 -39.86 2.22 -16.97
C GLN A 237 -39.20 2.00 -15.60
N THR A 238 -39.95 1.49 -14.62
CA THR A 238 -39.44 1.25 -13.26
C THR A 238 -38.41 0.11 -13.27
N GLN A 239 -38.67 -0.96 -14.02
CA GLN A 239 -37.73 -2.07 -14.18
C GLN A 239 -36.44 -1.60 -14.85
N GLU A 240 -36.53 -0.87 -15.98
CA GLU A 240 -35.37 -0.33 -16.68
C GLU A 240 -34.53 0.60 -15.79
N ASN A 241 -35.18 1.46 -14.99
CA ASN A 241 -34.51 2.33 -14.03
C ASN A 241 -33.77 1.54 -12.94
N LEU A 242 -34.39 0.47 -12.41
CA LEU A 242 -33.79 -0.34 -11.36
C LEU A 242 -32.59 -1.13 -11.87
N GLU A 243 -32.70 -1.74 -13.06
CA GLU A 243 -31.59 -2.44 -13.72
C GLU A 243 -30.43 -1.48 -14.00
N SER A 244 -30.73 -0.26 -14.48
CA SER A 244 -29.72 0.79 -14.69
C SER A 244 -29.02 1.19 -13.39
N LEU A 245 -29.77 1.37 -12.30
CA LEU A 245 -29.21 1.74 -10.99
C LEU A 245 -28.33 0.62 -10.41
N VAL A 246 -28.76 -0.64 -10.49
CA VAL A 246 -27.98 -1.80 -10.05
C VAL A 246 -26.69 -1.91 -10.85
N ASN A 247 -26.76 -1.76 -12.17
CA ASN A 247 -25.59 -1.76 -13.04
C ASN A 247 -24.63 -0.60 -12.70
N LEU A 248 -25.15 0.60 -12.48
CA LEU A 248 -24.36 1.76 -12.08
C LEU A 248 -23.65 1.52 -10.74
N ARG A 249 -24.37 1.07 -9.70
CA ARG A 249 -23.80 0.77 -8.38
C ARG A 249 -22.77 -0.36 -8.44
N THR A 250 -23.04 -1.39 -9.23
CA THR A 250 -22.10 -2.50 -9.45
C THR A 250 -20.83 -2.00 -10.13
N LYS A 251 -20.96 -1.11 -11.11
CA LYS A 251 -19.83 -0.46 -11.79
C LYS A 251 -19.05 0.44 -10.83
N GLU A 252 -19.70 1.33 -10.08
CA GLU A 252 -19.08 2.20 -9.07
C GLU A 252 -18.29 1.39 -8.03
N LEU A 253 -18.88 0.31 -7.50
CA LEU A 253 -18.22 -0.57 -6.54
C LEU A 253 -17.01 -1.28 -7.15
N THR A 254 -17.12 -1.73 -8.41
CA THR A 254 -16.02 -2.38 -9.13
C THR A 254 -14.89 -1.39 -9.41
N GLU A 255 -15.22 -0.17 -9.83
CA GLU A 255 -14.25 0.92 -10.02
C GLU A 255 -13.58 1.32 -8.71
N SER A 256 -14.33 1.44 -7.61
CA SER A 256 -13.79 1.74 -6.28
C SER A 256 -12.83 0.64 -5.78
N LYS A 257 -13.22 -0.64 -5.89
CA LYS A 257 -12.34 -1.77 -5.56
C LYS A 257 -11.09 -1.81 -6.43
N ARG A 258 -11.23 -1.58 -7.73
CA ARG A 258 -10.10 -1.51 -8.67
C ARG A 258 -9.16 -0.36 -8.32
N MET A 259 -9.70 0.82 -8.02
CA MET A 259 -8.93 1.99 -7.63
C MET A 259 -8.16 1.74 -6.34
N LEU A 260 -8.79 1.16 -5.30
CA LEU A 260 -8.10 0.78 -4.06
C LEU A 260 -6.95 -0.20 -4.32
N SER A 261 -7.17 -1.24 -5.15
CA SER A 261 -6.11 -2.18 -5.54
C SER A 261 -4.95 -1.48 -6.24
N VAL A 262 -5.24 -0.56 -7.17
CA VAL A 262 -4.21 0.21 -7.88
C VAL A 262 -3.44 1.09 -6.90
N VAL A 263 -4.12 1.80 -6.01
CA VAL A 263 -3.47 2.68 -5.02
C VAL A 263 -2.52 1.88 -4.13
N ILE A 264 -2.98 0.79 -3.52
CA ILE A 264 -2.11 -0.01 -2.64
C ILE A 264 -0.94 -0.65 -3.41
N ASP A 265 -1.14 -1.04 -4.68
CA ASP A 265 -0.10 -1.62 -5.54
C ASP A 265 0.93 -0.64 -6.04
N THR A 266 0.55 0.64 -6.18
CA THR A 266 1.52 1.70 -6.50
C THR A 266 2.42 2.05 -5.31
N ILE A 267 2.10 1.62 -4.10
CA ILE A 267 2.96 1.80 -2.92
C ILE A 267 4.10 0.77 -3.02
N PRO A 268 5.37 1.20 -3.18
CA PRO A 268 6.51 0.29 -3.31
C PRO A 268 6.91 -0.37 -1.99
N THR A 269 6.16 -0.10 -0.92
CA THR A 269 6.39 -0.60 0.43
C THR A 269 5.40 -1.73 0.71
N PRO A 270 5.83 -2.88 1.25
CA PRO A 270 4.93 -3.97 1.61
C PRO A 270 3.78 -3.52 2.54
N VAL A 271 2.54 -3.73 2.09
CA VAL A 271 1.30 -3.45 2.83
C VAL A 271 0.40 -4.67 2.83
N PHE A 272 -0.17 -4.99 3.99
CA PHE A 272 -1.19 -6.02 4.13
C PHE A 272 -2.24 -5.64 5.15
N TYR A 273 -3.41 -6.26 5.08
CA TYR A 273 -4.47 -6.11 6.08
C TYR A 273 -5.14 -7.45 6.36
N LYS A 274 -5.58 -7.63 7.61
CA LYS A 274 -6.14 -8.87 8.14
C LYS A 274 -7.49 -8.59 8.81
N ASP A 275 -8.32 -9.63 8.90
CA ASP A 275 -9.53 -9.60 9.73
C ASP A 275 -9.20 -9.78 11.22
N SER A 276 -10.21 -9.67 12.07
CA SER A 276 -10.12 -9.88 13.52
C SER A 276 -9.73 -11.31 13.94
N SER A 277 -9.80 -12.28 13.03
CA SER A 277 -9.32 -13.66 13.25
C SER A 277 -7.85 -13.86 12.88
N GLY A 278 -7.21 -12.83 12.29
CA GLY A 278 -5.82 -12.87 11.86
C GLY A 278 -5.61 -13.43 10.45
N LYS A 279 -6.67 -13.60 9.64
CA LYS A 279 -6.55 -14.00 8.23
C LYS A 279 -6.27 -12.80 7.35
N TYR A 280 -5.36 -12.97 6.38
CA TYR A 280 -5.06 -11.94 5.39
C TYR A 280 -6.27 -11.70 4.49
N LEU A 281 -6.82 -10.49 4.50
CA LEU A 281 -7.91 -10.05 3.61
C LEU A 281 -7.35 -9.51 2.30
N GLY A 282 -6.12 -8.99 2.31
CA GLY A 282 -5.44 -8.51 1.11
C GLY A 282 -4.05 -7.97 1.41
N CYS A 283 -3.29 -7.77 0.33
CA CYS A 283 -1.95 -7.21 0.35
C CYS A 283 -1.62 -6.57 -1.00
N ASN A 284 -0.62 -5.71 -1.02
CA ASN A 284 -0.11 -5.14 -2.26
C ASN A 284 0.95 -6.02 -2.92
N SER A 285 1.30 -5.70 -4.16
CA SER A 285 2.32 -6.44 -4.92
C SER A 285 3.68 -6.49 -4.22
N ALA A 286 4.08 -5.42 -3.53
CA ALA A 286 5.33 -5.37 -2.79
C ALA A 286 5.40 -6.40 -1.64
N PHE A 287 4.29 -6.63 -0.92
CA PHE A 287 4.24 -7.66 0.12
C PHE A 287 4.20 -9.09 -0.45
N ALA A 288 3.51 -9.29 -1.56
CA ALA A 288 3.49 -10.56 -2.27
C ALA A 288 4.91 -10.95 -2.75
N GLU A 289 5.64 -10.00 -3.35
CA GLU A 289 7.03 -10.16 -3.76
C GLU A 289 7.97 -10.44 -2.58
N LEU A 290 7.79 -9.74 -1.45
CA LEU A 290 8.58 -9.96 -0.23
C LEU A 290 8.51 -11.41 0.27
N LEU A 291 7.33 -12.04 0.17
CA LEU A 291 7.09 -13.43 0.56
C LEU A 291 7.38 -14.44 -0.56
N GLY A 292 7.62 -13.98 -1.79
CA GLY A 292 7.76 -14.86 -2.96
C GLY A 292 6.50 -15.66 -3.29
N LYS A 293 5.32 -15.11 -3.01
CA LYS A 293 4.01 -15.76 -3.22
C LYS A 293 3.08 -14.86 -4.02
N SER A 294 2.10 -15.41 -4.73
CA SER A 294 1.02 -14.63 -5.34
C SER A 294 0.06 -14.09 -4.27
N LYS A 295 -0.71 -13.05 -4.60
CA LYS A 295 -1.70 -12.48 -3.67
C LYS A 295 -2.79 -13.52 -3.34
N GLU A 296 -3.16 -14.32 -4.32
CA GLU A 296 -4.17 -15.37 -4.23
C GLU A 296 -3.74 -16.48 -3.24
N GLU A 297 -2.45 -16.75 -3.14
CA GLU A 297 -1.90 -17.71 -2.16
C GLU A 297 -1.85 -17.15 -0.73
N ILE A 298 -1.82 -15.82 -0.57
CA ILE A 298 -1.73 -15.13 0.72
C ILE A 298 -3.12 -14.90 1.30
N VAL A 299 -4.08 -14.48 0.47
CA VAL A 299 -5.44 -14.12 0.92
C VAL A 299 -6.15 -15.35 1.51
N GLY A 300 -6.79 -15.17 2.66
CA GLY A 300 -7.52 -16.19 3.41
C GLY A 300 -6.65 -17.09 4.29
N LYS A 301 -5.32 -16.98 4.21
CA LYS A 301 -4.36 -17.68 5.07
C LYS A 301 -4.08 -16.93 6.36
N THR A 302 -3.51 -17.62 7.35
CA THR A 302 -2.96 -17.03 8.58
C THR A 302 -1.43 -16.93 8.49
N ILE A 303 -0.80 -16.21 9.42
CA ILE A 303 0.67 -16.12 9.46
C ILE A 303 1.33 -17.51 9.63
N PHE A 304 0.67 -18.43 10.34
CA PHE A 304 1.15 -19.81 10.56
C PHE A 304 1.12 -20.66 9.29
N ASP A 305 0.26 -20.32 8.32
CA ASP A 305 0.21 -21.01 7.02
C ASP A 305 1.32 -20.52 6.06
N LEU A 306 1.89 -19.35 6.32
CA LEU A 306 2.80 -18.66 5.41
C LEU A 306 4.26 -18.65 5.88
N MET A 307 4.49 -18.72 7.18
CA MET A 307 5.83 -18.59 7.78
C MET A 307 6.05 -19.64 8.88
N GLU A 308 7.31 -19.93 9.19
CA GLU A 308 7.67 -20.87 10.25
C GLU A 308 7.13 -20.42 11.62
N GLU A 309 6.81 -21.40 12.46
CA GLU A 309 6.18 -21.19 13.77
C GLU A 309 7.03 -20.31 14.69
N SER A 310 8.35 -20.44 14.63
CA SER A 310 9.33 -19.63 15.36
C SER A 310 9.18 -18.12 15.10
N TYR A 311 8.77 -17.75 13.89
CA TYR A 311 8.52 -16.38 13.47
C TYR A 311 7.06 -15.96 13.64
N ALA A 312 6.12 -16.88 13.38
CA ALA A 312 4.69 -16.62 13.44
C ALA A 312 4.19 -16.33 14.86
N VAL A 313 4.69 -17.04 15.88
CA VAL A 313 4.22 -16.90 17.28
C VAL A 313 4.43 -15.49 17.85
N PRO A 314 5.66 -14.91 17.82
CA PRO A 314 5.87 -13.55 18.35
C PRO A 314 5.07 -12.48 17.59
N VAL A 315 4.86 -12.66 16.29
CA VAL A 315 4.09 -11.74 15.45
C VAL A 315 2.60 -11.82 15.81
N PHE A 316 2.08 -13.03 15.99
CA PHE A 316 0.68 -13.26 16.35
C PHE A 316 0.34 -12.69 17.74
N GLU A 317 1.23 -12.84 18.73
CA GLU A 317 1.02 -12.25 20.06
C GLU A 317 0.92 -10.72 20.00
N LYS A 318 1.78 -10.06 19.23
CA LYS A 318 1.73 -8.61 19.00
C LYS A 318 0.44 -8.21 18.28
N GLU A 319 0.01 -8.97 17.28
CA GLU A 319 -1.26 -8.72 16.57
C GLU A 319 -2.47 -8.83 17.49
N ARG A 320 -2.49 -9.84 18.37
CA ARG A 320 -3.55 -10.04 19.37
C ARG A 320 -3.67 -8.85 20.32
N GLN A 321 -2.56 -8.25 20.73
CA GLN A 321 -2.56 -7.05 21.58
C GLN A 321 -3.16 -5.83 20.87
N ILE A 322 -2.90 -5.68 19.57
CA ILE A 322 -3.45 -4.58 18.74
C ILE A 322 -4.95 -4.78 18.48
N LEU A 323 -5.37 -6.03 18.26
CA LEU A 323 -6.79 -6.35 18.07
C LEU A 323 -7.60 -6.21 19.37
N ALA A 324 -6.96 -6.38 20.53
CA ALA A 324 -7.62 -6.24 21.85
C ALA A 324 -7.85 -4.78 22.27
N SER A 325 -7.16 -3.80 21.68
CA SER A 325 -7.32 -2.38 22.00
C SER A 325 -6.99 -1.54 20.77
N PRO A 326 -7.89 -0.66 20.28
CA PRO A 326 -7.64 0.17 19.10
C PRO A 326 -6.45 1.09 19.34
N LYS A 327 -5.30 0.71 18.78
CA LYS A 327 -4.00 1.37 18.95
C LYS A 327 -3.14 1.13 17.72
N SER A 328 -2.23 2.06 17.46
CA SER A 328 -1.11 1.84 16.55
C SER A 328 0.12 1.39 17.31
N GLN A 329 0.94 0.54 16.70
CA GLN A 329 2.24 0.12 17.21
C GLN A 329 3.28 0.16 16.11
N SER A 330 4.52 0.46 16.49
CA SER A 330 5.69 0.42 15.62
C SER A 330 6.82 -0.29 16.34
N TYR A 331 7.48 -1.23 15.66
CA TYR A 331 8.65 -1.92 16.19
C TYR A 331 9.61 -2.31 15.08
N GLU A 332 10.90 -2.35 15.42
CA GLU A 332 11.94 -2.89 14.57
C GLU A 332 12.07 -4.40 14.78
N GLY A 333 12.42 -5.13 13.73
CA GLY A 333 12.62 -6.57 13.78
C GLY A 333 13.40 -7.06 12.57
N VAL A 334 13.73 -8.34 12.60
CA VAL A 334 14.41 -9.03 11.50
C VAL A 334 13.39 -9.87 10.75
N PHE A 335 13.33 -9.73 9.43
CA PHE A 335 12.42 -10.46 8.56
C PHE A 335 13.19 -11.31 7.56
N ASN A 336 12.89 -12.61 7.53
CA ASN A 336 13.46 -13.54 6.56
C ASN A 336 12.64 -13.46 5.28
N THR A 337 13.22 -12.88 4.22
CA THR A 337 12.62 -12.81 2.89
C THR A 337 13.24 -13.86 1.97
N ILE A 338 12.64 -14.07 0.79
CA ILE A 338 13.27 -14.89 -0.26
C ILE A 338 14.59 -14.29 -0.78
N TYR A 339 14.83 -12.99 -0.56
CA TYR A 339 16.04 -12.27 -0.95
C TYR A 339 17.10 -12.23 0.18
N GLY A 340 16.86 -12.94 1.28
CA GLY A 340 17.71 -12.95 2.46
C GLY A 340 17.11 -12.22 3.66
N VAL A 341 17.93 -12.06 4.69
CA VAL A 341 17.55 -11.47 5.97
C VAL A 341 17.53 -9.94 5.85
N LYS A 342 16.43 -9.30 6.26
CA LYS A 342 16.24 -7.85 6.21
C LYS A 342 15.93 -7.29 7.59
N ASP A 343 16.53 -6.16 7.94
CA ASP A 343 16.06 -5.35 9.07
C ASP A 343 14.83 -4.57 8.61
N VAL A 344 13.71 -4.69 9.31
CA VAL A 344 12.45 -4.02 8.97
C VAL A 344 11.91 -3.24 10.15
N ILE A 345 11.23 -2.15 9.86
CA ILE A 345 10.30 -1.50 10.80
C ILE A 345 8.87 -1.83 10.36
N VAL A 346 8.08 -2.36 11.29
CA VAL A 346 6.69 -2.76 11.05
C VAL A 346 5.76 -1.83 11.78
N ASN A 347 4.94 -1.11 11.04
CA ASN A 347 3.88 -0.24 11.55
C ASN A 347 2.54 -0.95 11.42
N LYS A 348 1.80 -1.10 12.52
CA LYS A 348 0.49 -1.77 12.54
C LYS A 348 -0.56 -0.87 13.19
N ALA A 349 -1.77 -0.86 12.64
CA ALA A 349 -2.91 -0.12 13.18
C ALA A 349 -4.18 -0.96 13.09
N SER A 350 -5.06 -0.83 14.09
CA SER A 350 -6.39 -1.44 14.09
C SER A 350 -7.32 -0.76 13.07
N ILE A 351 -8.09 -1.56 12.32
CA ILE A 351 -9.21 -1.11 11.50
C ILE A 351 -10.46 -1.14 12.38
N VAL A 352 -11.17 -0.02 12.51
CA VAL A 352 -12.31 0.15 13.40
C VAL A 352 -13.54 0.52 12.59
N SER A 353 -14.68 -0.11 12.87
CA SER A 353 -15.96 0.18 12.26
C SER A 353 -16.55 1.52 12.74
N ASP A 354 -17.60 2.00 12.08
CA ASP A 354 -18.37 3.17 12.52
C ASP A 354 -19.04 2.96 13.90
N SER A 355 -19.23 1.71 14.33
CA SER A 355 -19.76 1.35 15.65
C SER A 355 -18.70 1.30 16.75
N GLY A 356 -17.42 1.49 16.41
CA GLY A 356 -16.29 1.44 17.35
C GLY A 356 -15.73 0.03 17.61
N GLU A 357 -16.16 -0.98 16.84
CA GLU A 357 -15.64 -2.34 16.95
C GLU A 357 -14.39 -2.53 16.09
N VAL A 358 -13.40 -3.30 16.57
CA VAL A 358 -12.18 -3.60 15.82
C VAL A 358 -12.46 -4.73 14.81
N GLU A 359 -12.50 -4.39 13.52
CA GLU A 359 -12.78 -5.34 12.43
C GLU A 359 -11.52 -6.07 11.94
N GLY A 360 -10.34 -5.52 12.22
CA GLY A 360 -9.09 -6.08 11.74
C GLY A 360 -7.87 -5.19 12.00
N LEU A 361 -6.83 -5.40 11.21
CA LEU A 361 -5.61 -4.58 11.26
C LEU A 361 -5.04 -4.32 9.87
N VAL A 362 -4.34 -3.22 9.72
CA VAL A 362 -3.48 -2.90 8.57
C VAL A 362 -2.03 -2.79 9.04
N ALA A 363 -1.11 -3.24 8.21
CA ALA A 363 0.31 -3.22 8.48
C ALA A 363 1.11 -2.76 7.27
N VAL A 364 2.14 -1.95 7.52
CA VAL A 364 3.12 -1.47 6.55
C VAL A 364 4.51 -1.85 7.04
N MET A 365 5.36 -2.40 6.18
CA MET A 365 6.72 -2.79 6.52
C MET A 365 7.74 -2.01 5.69
N SER A 366 8.72 -1.37 6.32
CA SER A 366 9.79 -0.67 5.60
C SER A 366 11.13 -1.35 5.85
N ASP A 367 11.91 -1.56 4.78
CA ASP A 367 13.29 -2.04 4.87
C ASP A 367 14.16 -0.92 5.46
N ILE A 368 14.79 -1.20 6.60
CA ILE A 368 15.72 -0.30 7.30
C ILE A 368 17.14 -0.87 7.34
N THR A 369 17.43 -1.91 6.55
CA THR A 369 18.74 -2.57 6.50
C THR A 369 19.86 -1.56 6.23
N TYR A 370 19.70 -0.76 5.17
CA TYR A 370 20.68 0.28 4.82
C TYR A 370 20.85 1.31 5.95
N ARG A 371 19.76 1.72 6.58
CA ARG A 371 19.80 2.64 7.73
C ARG A 371 20.56 2.02 8.90
N LYS A 372 20.33 0.74 9.23
CA LYS A 372 21.03 0.02 10.30
C LYS A 372 22.51 -0.16 10.00
N GLU A 373 22.87 -0.40 8.74
CA GLU A 373 24.26 -0.46 8.28
C GLU A 373 24.96 0.89 8.43
N MET A 374 24.34 1.98 7.98
CA MET A 374 24.84 3.34 8.19
C MET A 374 24.97 3.69 9.67
N GLU A 375 23.97 3.36 10.51
CA GLU A 375 24.04 3.59 11.96
C GLU A 375 25.19 2.81 12.61
N ARG A 376 25.45 1.57 12.17
CA ARG A 376 26.60 0.78 12.63
C ARG A 376 27.92 1.40 12.18
N GLU A 377 28.00 1.86 10.94
CA GLU A 377 29.19 2.52 10.39
C GLU A 377 29.49 3.85 11.10
N MET A 378 28.49 4.71 11.28
CA MET A 378 28.64 5.97 12.02
C MET A 378 29.10 5.75 13.46
N LYS A 379 28.55 4.73 14.14
CA LYS A 379 29.01 4.36 15.49
C LYS A 379 30.46 3.89 15.50
N TYR A 380 30.89 3.14 14.48
CA TYR A 380 32.26 2.70 14.34
C TYR A 380 33.22 3.88 14.11
N ASP A 381 32.84 4.82 13.23
CA ASP A 381 33.63 6.02 12.95
C ASP A 381 33.69 6.97 14.15
N ALA A 382 32.59 7.11 14.92
CA ALA A 382 32.58 7.89 16.16
C ALA A 382 33.53 7.31 17.23
N LYS A 383 33.53 5.98 17.42
CA LYS A 383 34.49 5.30 18.31
C LYS A 383 35.94 5.50 17.86
N PHE A 384 36.18 5.52 16.55
CA PHE A 384 37.52 5.80 16.02
C PHE A 384 37.97 7.24 16.32
N GLN A 385 37.08 8.22 16.18
CA GLN A 385 37.37 9.61 16.51
C GLN A 385 37.70 9.79 18.00
N GLU A 386 36.93 9.13 18.88
CA GLU A 386 37.19 9.10 20.32
C GLU A 386 38.58 8.51 20.62
N LEU A 387 38.91 7.35 20.03
CA LEU A 387 40.22 6.72 20.16
C LEU A 387 41.36 7.65 19.75
N ILE A 388 41.26 8.34 18.61
CA ILE A 388 42.30 9.28 18.14
C ILE A 388 42.44 10.47 19.08
N ALA A 389 41.33 11.01 19.57
CA ALA A 389 41.35 12.13 20.51
C ALA A 389 42.02 11.74 21.83
N ASP A 390 41.69 10.57 22.37
CA ASP A 390 42.27 10.05 23.61
C ASP A 390 43.77 9.81 23.46
N ILE A 391 44.19 9.11 22.39
CA ILE A 391 45.61 8.88 22.08
C ILE A 391 46.35 10.23 21.98
N SER A 392 45.79 11.20 21.26
CA SER A 392 46.43 12.51 21.07
C SER A 392 46.52 13.33 22.36
N ALA A 393 45.47 13.34 23.19
CA ALA A 393 45.44 14.04 24.48
C ALA A 393 46.44 13.42 25.47
N ASP A 394 46.55 12.09 25.47
CA ASP A 394 47.48 11.38 26.31
C ASP A 394 48.94 11.69 25.98
N PHE A 395 49.26 12.02 24.73
CA PHE A 395 50.60 12.42 24.27
C PHE A 395 50.96 13.89 24.54
N ILE A 396 49.99 14.81 24.51
CA ILE A 396 50.25 16.24 24.78
C ILE A 396 50.62 16.46 26.25
N SER A 397 49.99 15.69 27.16
CA SER A 397 50.10 15.86 28.62
C SER A 397 51.34 15.23 29.28
N VAL A 398 52.28 14.66 28.51
CA VAL A 398 53.33 13.79 29.07
C VAL A 398 54.57 14.55 29.53
N ASP A 399 54.95 14.30 30.79
CA ASP A 399 56.28 14.50 31.34
C ASP A 399 57.10 13.23 31.04
N GLY A 400 58.27 13.33 30.40
CA GLY A 400 58.96 12.22 29.69
C GLY A 400 59.37 10.97 30.51
N LYS A 401 59.01 10.86 31.79
CA LYS A 401 59.34 9.71 32.65
C LYS A 401 58.43 8.48 32.47
N ASN A 402 57.21 8.62 31.96
CA ASN A 402 56.22 7.53 31.83
C ASN A 402 55.74 7.27 30.39
N ILE A 403 56.48 7.73 29.39
CA ILE A 403 56.02 7.70 27.99
C ILE A 403 55.82 6.27 27.44
N ASP A 404 56.65 5.31 27.85
CA ASP A 404 56.54 3.92 27.38
C ASP A 404 55.31 3.20 27.95
N GLU A 405 54.96 3.45 29.21
CA GLU A 405 53.74 2.89 29.82
C GLU A 405 52.49 3.44 29.14
N LYS A 406 52.47 4.75 28.86
CA LYS A 406 51.37 5.37 28.11
C LYS A 406 51.25 4.81 26.69
N ILE A 407 52.37 4.66 25.97
CA ILE A 407 52.36 4.04 24.64
C ILE A 407 51.75 2.64 24.71
N ARG A 408 52.10 1.81 25.69
CA ARG A 408 51.46 0.50 25.87
C ARG A 408 49.96 0.58 26.15
N SER A 409 49.51 1.55 26.95
CA SER A 409 48.08 1.78 27.19
C SER A 409 47.34 2.18 25.91
N MET A 410 47.97 2.98 25.04
CA MET A 410 47.40 3.34 23.75
C MET A 410 47.39 2.18 22.78
N LEU A 411 48.45 1.36 22.73
CA LEU A 411 48.47 0.13 21.92
C LEU A 411 47.36 -0.85 22.35
N LYS A 412 47.05 -0.91 23.65
CA LYS A 412 45.88 -1.64 24.18
C LYS A 412 44.57 -1.10 23.61
N ALA A 413 44.34 0.22 23.70
CA ALA A 413 43.10 0.83 23.19
C ALA A 413 42.91 0.61 21.68
N VAL A 414 44.01 0.70 20.90
CA VAL A 414 44.02 0.34 19.48
C VAL A 414 43.64 -1.13 19.29
N SER A 415 44.19 -2.03 20.11
CA SER A 415 43.89 -3.45 20.04
C SER A 415 42.41 -3.75 20.32
N GLU A 416 41.83 -3.12 21.35
CA GLU A 416 40.41 -3.26 21.70
C GLU A 416 39.48 -2.74 20.60
N PHE A 417 39.84 -1.62 19.95
CA PHE A 417 39.07 -1.06 18.85
C PHE A 417 39.06 -1.95 17.61
N PHE A 418 40.24 -2.43 17.19
CA PHE A 418 40.35 -3.31 16.01
C PHE A 418 40.02 -4.76 16.33
N GLY A 419 39.92 -5.14 17.61
CA GLY A 419 39.76 -6.53 18.03
C GLY A 419 40.95 -7.40 17.65
N SER A 420 42.17 -6.87 17.73
CA SER A 420 43.39 -7.66 17.58
C SER A 420 43.75 -8.37 18.89
N GLU A 421 44.58 -9.41 18.81
CA GLU A 421 45.09 -10.10 20.02
C GLU A 421 46.45 -9.56 20.46
N ARG A 422 47.16 -8.92 19.52
CA ARG A 422 48.44 -8.25 19.75
C ARG A 422 48.53 -6.98 18.91
N THR A 423 49.05 -5.92 19.52
CA THR A 423 49.35 -4.65 18.86
C THR A 423 50.75 -4.21 19.25
N TYR A 424 51.58 -3.88 18.27
CA TYR A 424 53.01 -3.66 18.52
C TYR A 424 53.61 -2.64 17.56
N ILE A 425 54.69 -2.01 18.01
CA ILE A 425 55.53 -1.10 17.25
C ILE A 425 56.90 -1.74 17.08
N CYS A 426 57.28 -2.02 15.84
CA CYS A 426 58.65 -2.38 15.48
C CYS A 426 59.39 -1.12 15.04
N ARG A 427 60.63 -0.94 15.49
CA ARG A 427 61.53 0.10 14.96
C ARG A 427 62.80 -0.55 14.43
N LYS A 428 63.40 0.07 13.41
CA LYS A 428 64.73 -0.31 12.92
C LYS A 428 65.78 -0.04 14.01
N ALA A 429 66.57 -1.07 14.32
CA ALA A 429 67.75 -0.94 15.17
C ALA A 429 69.03 -0.76 14.33
N GLU A 430 69.08 -1.40 13.16
CA GLU A 430 70.12 -1.30 12.13
C GLU A 430 69.43 -1.21 10.75
N SER A 431 70.17 -0.99 9.65
CA SER A 431 69.58 -0.73 8.32
C SER A 431 68.48 -1.71 7.91
N ASP A 432 68.67 -3.00 8.24
CA ASP A 432 67.80 -4.10 7.80
C ASP A 432 67.22 -4.92 8.97
N ILE A 433 67.41 -4.49 10.23
CA ILE A 433 66.95 -5.23 11.42
C ILE A 433 65.90 -4.41 12.17
N TYR A 434 64.68 -4.95 12.26
CA TYR A 434 63.63 -4.45 13.13
C TYR A 434 63.65 -5.14 14.49
N ILE A 435 63.29 -4.40 15.53
CA ILE A 435 63.10 -4.92 16.88
C ILE A 435 61.74 -4.48 17.39
N ASP A 436 60.98 -5.44 17.93
CA ASP A 436 59.79 -5.16 18.73
C ASP A 436 60.17 -4.26 19.90
N THR A 437 59.84 -2.99 19.78
CA THR A 437 60.29 -1.96 20.72
C THR A 437 59.26 -1.78 21.83
N LEU A 438 57.97 -1.77 21.46
CA LEU A 438 56.83 -1.58 22.35
C LEU A 438 55.68 -2.45 21.88
N ASP A 439 55.04 -3.15 22.80
CA ASP A 439 53.94 -4.07 22.50
C ASP A 439 52.91 -4.12 23.61
N TRP A 440 51.69 -4.51 23.19
CA TRP A 440 50.62 -4.98 24.03
C TRP A 440 50.13 -6.34 23.50
N CYS A 441 50.01 -7.32 24.40
CA CYS A 441 49.44 -8.63 24.12
C CYS A 441 48.25 -8.86 25.06
N GLY A 442 47.15 -9.39 24.53
CA GLY A 442 46.05 -9.89 25.35
C GLY A 442 46.40 -11.22 26.04
N ASP A 443 45.63 -11.60 27.06
CA ASP A 443 45.91 -12.75 27.95
C ASP A 443 46.08 -14.11 27.23
N ARG A 444 45.51 -14.24 26.03
CA ARG A 444 45.55 -15.46 25.22
C ARG A 444 46.71 -15.49 24.23
N ALA A 445 47.38 -14.36 23.99
CA ALA A 445 48.47 -14.25 23.04
C ALA A 445 49.83 -14.47 23.73
N PRO A 446 50.76 -15.22 23.11
CA PRO A 446 52.11 -15.37 23.65
C PRO A 446 52.85 -14.02 23.63
N HIS A 447 53.56 -13.71 24.72
CA HIS A 447 54.46 -12.55 24.75
C HIS A 447 55.70 -12.85 23.90
N ALA A 448 55.95 -12.08 22.84
CA ALA A 448 57.22 -12.14 22.12
C ALA A 448 58.18 -11.11 22.73
N HIS A 449 59.23 -11.58 23.40
CA HIS A 449 60.19 -10.69 24.03
C HIS A 449 61.28 -10.26 23.04
N ARG A 450 61.13 -9.05 22.46
CA ARG A 450 62.19 -8.31 21.73
C ARG A 450 62.95 -9.17 20.71
N GLU A 451 62.23 -9.96 19.94
CA GLU A 451 62.84 -10.75 18.88
C GLU A 451 63.32 -9.82 17.76
N LYS A 452 64.53 -10.07 17.25
CA LYS A 452 65.08 -9.36 16.10
C LYS A 452 64.49 -9.95 14.84
N MET A 453 64.02 -9.09 13.94
CA MET A 453 63.45 -9.44 12.65
C MET A 453 64.33 -8.85 11.55
N ASP A 454 64.84 -9.70 10.67
CA ASP A 454 65.65 -9.27 9.52
C ASP A 454 64.74 -9.05 8.30
N GLU A 455 64.92 -7.95 7.56
CA GLU A 455 64.17 -7.64 6.34
C GLU A 455 64.28 -8.73 5.27
N SER A 456 65.37 -9.50 5.26
CA SER A 456 65.54 -10.64 4.34
C SER A 456 64.65 -11.84 4.69
N GLU A 457 64.18 -11.96 5.94
CA GLU A 457 63.31 -13.04 6.40
C GLU A 457 61.82 -12.77 6.12
N CYS A 458 61.39 -11.50 6.02
CA CYS A 458 60.05 -11.14 5.50
C CYS A 458 60.15 -10.10 4.36
N PRO A 459 60.10 -10.54 3.09
CA PRO A 459 60.06 -9.62 1.94
C PRO A 459 58.89 -8.62 2.03
N CYS A 460 57.80 -9.03 2.66
CA CYS A 460 56.69 -8.17 3.05
C CYS A 460 57.12 -6.88 3.80
N PHE A 461 58.02 -6.97 4.79
CA PHE A 461 58.47 -5.80 5.57
C PHE A 461 59.39 -4.89 4.75
N ARG A 462 60.16 -5.47 3.83
CA ARG A 462 60.94 -4.70 2.85
C ARG A 462 60.04 -3.87 1.93
N ASP A 463 58.86 -4.38 1.57
CA ASP A 463 57.89 -3.63 0.75
C ASP A 463 57.28 -2.45 1.53
N ILE A 464 57.02 -2.62 2.83
CA ILE A 464 56.66 -1.48 3.72
C ILE A 464 57.78 -0.44 3.71
N ALA A 465 59.04 -0.88 3.87
CA ALA A 465 60.20 -0.01 3.96
C ALA A 465 60.47 0.78 2.67
N LYS A 466 60.27 0.15 1.50
CA LYS A 466 60.51 0.77 0.18
C LYS A 466 59.35 1.61 -0.31
N ASP A 467 58.14 1.07 -0.27
CA ASP A 467 57.00 1.63 -1.00
C ASP A 467 55.93 2.23 -0.06
N ARG A 468 56.16 2.20 1.25
CA ARG A 468 55.17 2.62 2.28
C ARG A 468 53.83 1.90 2.11
N SER A 469 53.88 0.67 1.64
CA SER A 469 52.71 -0.17 1.42
C SER A 469 52.04 -0.51 2.76
N ILE A 470 50.74 -0.80 2.72
CA ILE A 470 50.03 -1.38 3.86
C ILE A 470 49.98 -2.88 3.63
N ILE A 471 50.45 -3.67 4.59
CA ILE A 471 50.35 -5.13 4.53
C ILE A 471 49.04 -5.56 5.17
N VAL A 472 48.30 -6.41 4.46
CA VAL A 472 47.12 -7.10 5.00
C VAL A 472 47.23 -8.57 4.64
N ILE A 473 47.30 -9.42 5.66
CA ILE A 473 47.33 -10.89 5.55
C ILE A 473 46.17 -11.41 6.37
N ASN A 474 45.10 -11.82 5.68
CA ASN A 474 43.87 -12.31 6.31
C ASN A 474 43.99 -13.74 6.82
N SER A 475 44.80 -14.56 6.13
CA SER A 475 45.09 -15.95 6.47
C SER A 475 46.45 -16.33 5.88
N LEU A 476 47.22 -17.14 6.61
CA LEU A 476 48.47 -17.70 6.09
C LEU A 476 48.26 -18.74 4.99
N GLU A 477 47.11 -19.42 5.00
CA GLU A 477 46.75 -20.43 4.01
C GLU A 477 46.43 -19.80 2.64
N GLU A 478 45.95 -18.56 2.64
CA GLU A 478 45.60 -17.79 1.43
C GLU A 478 46.82 -17.12 0.77
N LEU A 479 48.01 -17.18 1.41
CA LEU A 479 49.22 -16.59 0.84
C LEU A 479 49.66 -17.36 -0.42
N PRO A 480 50.05 -16.66 -1.50
CA PRO A 480 50.54 -17.30 -2.72
C PRO A 480 51.89 -18.00 -2.48
N GLU A 481 52.24 -18.98 -3.32
CA GLU A 481 53.46 -19.81 -3.14
C GLU A 481 54.76 -19.00 -3.26
N GLU A 482 54.72 -17.87 -3.96
CA GLU A 482 55.82 -16.90 -4.05
C GLU A 482 56.12 -16.23 -2.69
N ALA A 483 55.16 -16.22 -1.75
CA ALA A 483 55.27 -15.64 -0.41
C ALA A 483 55.63 -16.69 0.67
N LYS A 484 56.42 -17.71 0.29
CA LYS A 484 56.80 -18.80 1.19
C LYS A 484 57.60 -18.31 2.40
N SER A 485 58.52 -17.38 2.20
CA SER A 485 59.35 -16.81 3.28
C SER A 485 58.49 -16.06 4.30
N GLU A 486 57.51 -15.27 3.83
CA GLU A 486 56.51 -14.60 4.68
C GLU A 486 55.72 -15.62 5.52
N ARG A 487 55.26 -16.69 4.88
CA ARG A 487 54.48 -17.74 5.55
C ARG A 487 55.31 -18.41 6.66
N GLU A 488 56.56 -18.77 6.38
CA GLU A 488 57.48 -19.36 7.36
C GLU A 488 57.79 -18.40 8.51
N PHE A 489 58.04 -17.13 8.20
CA PHE A 489 58.29 -16.07 9.18
C PHE A 489 57.09 -15.87 10.11
N LEU A 490 55.90 -15.61 9.57
CA LEU A 490 54.70 -15.38 10.38
C LEU A 490 54.32 -16.62 11.21
N THR A 491 54.56 -17.82 10.70
CA THR A 491 54.38 -19.08 11.44
C THR A 491 55.35 -19.21 12.61
N LYS A 492 56.62 -18.82 12.43
CA LYS A 492 57.63 -18.76 13.52
C LYS A 492 57.17 -17.85 14.66
N PHE A 493 56.55 -16.73 14.32
CA PHE A 493 55.95 -15.80 15.27
C PHE A 493 54.54 -16.18 15.73
N GLN A 494 54.02 -17.35 15.33
CA GLN A 494 52.68 -17.85 15.68
C GLN A 494 51.53 -16.92 15.27
N MET A 495 51.73 -16.08 14.25
CA MET A 495 50.69 -15.21 13.71
C MET A 495 49.84 -15.98 12.71
N LYS A 496 48.51 -15.87 12.81
CA LYS A 496 47.56 -16.47 11.85
C LYS A 496 47.02 -15.46 10.84
N SER A 497 46.90 -14.21 11.26
CA SER A 497 46.55 -13.07 10.41
C SER A 497 47.23 -11.80 10.93
N PHE A 498 47.51 -10.86 10.05
CA PHE A 498 48.35 -9.71 10.32
C PHE A 498 47.94 -8.50 9.48
N MET A 499 47.97 -7.31 10.09
CA MET A 499 47.92 -6.03 9.39
C MET A 499 49.07 -5.15 9.87
N GLY A 500 49.83 -4.57 8.95
CA GLY A 500 50.95 -3.69 9.26
C GLY A 500 50.94 -2.43 8.43
N VAL A 501 51.20 -1.29 9.07
CA VAL A 501 51.33 0.02 8.42
C VAL A 501 52.68 0.67 8.77
N PRO A 502 53.30 1.43 7.85
CA PRO A 502 54.58 2.08 8.12
C PRO A 502 54.47 3.16 9.20
N ILE A 503 55.51 3.26 10.03
CA ILE A 503 55.82 4.41 10.88
C ILE A 503 56.97 5.14 10.21
N ALA A 504 56.74 6.39 9.81
CA ALA A 504 57.66 7.12 8.94
C ALA A 504 57.91 8.57 9.38
N PRO A 505 58.68 8.79 10.47
CA PRO A 505 59.01 10.14 10.94
C PRO A 505 59.81 10.89 9.86
N GLY A 506 59.40 12.12 9.55
CA GLY A 506 60.02 12.91 8.47
C GLY A 506 59.97 12.28 7.07
N GLY A 507 59.16 11.23 6.86
CA GLY A 507 59.00 10.54 5.57
C GLY A 507 59.93 9.34 5.35
N ASN A 508 60.89 9.06 6.21
CA ASN A 508 61.67 7.82 6.10
C ASN A 508 61.00 6.73 6.93
N VAL A 509 60.78 5.54 6.36
CA VAL A 509 60.17 4.42 7.10
C VAL A 509 61.19 3.89 8.11
N GLU A 510 60.94 4.15 9.40
CA GLU A 510 61.81 3.74 10.50
C GLU A 510 61.20 2.58 11.30
N GLY A 511 59.99 2.15 10.97
CA GLY A 511 59.26 1.15 11.71
C GLY A 511 57.93 0.79 11.10
N LEU A 512 57.16 -0.03 11.82
CA LEU A 512 55.77 -0.32 11.49
C LEU A 512 54.93 -0.43 12.76
N LEU A 513 53.65 -0.09 12.63
CA LEU A 513 52.61 -0.41 13.61
C LEU A 513 51.88 -1.66 13.10
N GLY A 514 51.91 -2.72 13.90
CA GLY A 514 51.37 -4.03 13.57
C GLY A 514 50.20 -4.42 14.46
N LEU A 515 49.19 -5.04 13.86
CA LEU A 515 48.11 -5.78 14.50
C LEU A 515 48.24 -7.26 14.10
N ALA A 516 48.20 -8.16 15.06
CA ALA A 516 48.25 -9.59 14.81
C ALA A 516 47.16 -10.36 15.55
N MET A 517 46.71 -11.44 14.92
CA MET A 517 45.96 -12.52 15.58
C MET A 517 46.85 -13.75 15.69
N MET A 518 46.81 -14.41 16.83
CA MET A 518 47.66 -15.56 17.20
C MET A 518 46.83 -16.83 17.32
N CYS A 519 45.64 -16.73 17.94
CA CYS A 519 44.77 -17.86 18.23
C CYS A 519 43.74 -18.12 17.13
N SER A 520 43.24 -17.07 16.47
CA SER A 520 42.24 -17.16 15.39
C SER A 520 42.67 -16.41 14.12
N GLU A 521 42.00 -16.70 13.01
CA GLU A 521 42.12 -15.90 11.79
C GLU A 521 41.09 -14.76 11.79
N ARG A 522 41.44 -13.63 11.17
CA ARG A 522 40.57 -12.47 11.02
C ARG A 522 40.78 -11.88 9.63
N ARG A 523 39.67 -11.63 8.93
CA ARG A 523 39.67 -10.85 7.70
C ARG A 523 39.65 -9.37 8.05
N TRP A 524 40.65 -8.65 7.57
CA TRP A 524 40.81 -7.22 7.70
C TRP A 524 40.30 -6.49 6.46
N SER A 525 39.64 -5.36 6.66
CA SER A 525 39.11 -4.51 5.58
C SER A 525 40.11 -3.42 5.15
N SER A 526 39.94 -2.90 3.94
CA SER A 526 40.70 -1.74 3.44
C SER A 526 40.42 -0.46 4.24
N LYS A 527 39.20 -0.33 4.79
CA LYS A 527 38.83 0.76 5.70
C LYS A 527 39.68 0.70 6.97
N GLU A 528 39.75 -0.46 7.62
CA GLU A 528 40.58 -0.65 8.84
C GLU A 528 42.05 -0.37 8.59
N ALA A 529 42.60 -0.84 7.46
CA ALA A 529 43.97 -0.54 7.04
C ALA A 529 44.22 0.97 6.94
N SER A 530 43.27 1.72 6.40
CA SER A 530 43.36 3.19 6.30
C SER A 530 43.29 3.87 7.67
N LEU A 531 42.41 3.38 8.56
CA LEU A 531 42.29 3.89 9.93
C LEU A 531 43.56 3.61 10.77
N LEU A 532 44.15 2.42 10.64
CA LEU A 532 45.39 2.08 11.33
C LEU A 532 46.55 2.98 10.86
N LYS A 533 46.60 3.33 9.57
CA LYS A 533 47.58 4.27 9.04
C LYS A 533 47.47 5.66 9.66
N VAL A 534 46.26 6.15 9.92
CA VAL A 534 46.05 7.43 10.64
C VAL A 534 46.59 7.33 12.06
N ILE A 535 46.31 6.24 12.77
CA ILE A 535 46.84 5.98 14.12
C ILE A 535 48.38 5.92 14.09
N ALA A 536 48.97 5.28 13.09
CA ALA A 536 50.42 5.18 12.96
C ALA A 536 51.10 6.55 12.80
N ASN A 537 50.46 7.52 12.14
CA ASN A 537 50.98 8.88 12.06
C ASN A 537 50.98 9.56 13.44
N VAL A 538 49.96 9.36 14.26
CA VAL A 538 49.93 9.89 15.64
C VAL A 538 51.05 9.29 16.48
N PHE A 539 51.28 7.97 16.38
CA PHE A 539 52.42 7.33 17.04
C PHE A 539 53.77 7.80 16.49
N THR A 540 53.86 8.08 15.19
CA THR A 540 55.07 8.61 14.55
C THR A 540 55.47 9.94 15.20
N ASP A 541 54.55 10.89 15.27
CA ASP A 541 54.80 12.21 15.86
C ASP A 541 55.18 12.12 17.35
N ALA A 542 54.52 11.21 18.07
CA ALA A 542 54.81 10.99 19.48
C ALA A 542 56.19 10.37 19.74
N LEU A 543 56.59 9.38 18.93
CA LEU A 543 57.92 8.77 19.01
C LEU A 543 59.01 9.76 18.62
N GLU A 544 58.78 10.60 17.60
CA GLU A 544 59.72 11.65 17.19
C GLU A 544 59.92 12.67 18.31
N LYS A 545 58.83 13.12 18.94
CA LYS A 545 58.89 14.02 20.10
C LYS A 545 59.73 13.42 21.23
N LYS A 546 59.51 12.14 21.56
CA LYS A 546 60.31 11.42 22.57
C LYS A 546 61.80 11.42 22.22
N ASP A 547 62.14 11.06 20.98
CA ASP A 547 63.53 10.98 20.54
C ASP A 547 64.23 12.35 20.59
N ILE A 548 63.51 13.43 20.27
CA ILE A 548 64.00 14.80 20.38
C ILE A 548 64.24 15.18 21.84
N GLU A 549 63.31 14.88 22.75
CA GLU A 549 63.45 15.17 24.18
C GLU A 549 64.65 14.43 24.79
N ASP A 550 64.85 13.16 24.45
CA ASP A 550 65.98 12.35 24.90
C ASP A 550 67.31 12.89 24.37
N LYS A 551 67.37 13.29 23.09
CA LYS A 551 68.55 13.95 22.49
C LYS A 551 68.84 15.29 23.18
N LEU A 552 67.81 16.11 23.40
CA LEU A 552 67.94 17.40 24.07
C LEU A 552 68.46 17.24 25.49
N LYS A 553 67.94 16.28 26.25
CA LYS A 553 68.40 15.98 27.62
C LYS A 553 69.85 15.52 27.66
N LYS A 554 70.27 14.66 26.73
CA LYS A 554 71.67 14.23 26.58
C LYS A 554 72.57 15.41 26.22
N SER A 555 72.17 16.22 25.24
CA SER A 555 72.91 17.40 24.80
C SER A 555 73.04 18.45 25.91
N ASN A 556 71.95 18.75 26.63
CA ASN A 556 71.98 19.67 27.77
C ASN A 556 72.88 19.17 28.90
N LYS A 557 72.87 17.85 29.18
CA LYS A 557 73.78 17.26 30.18
C LYS A 557 75.24 17.42 29.76
N GLU A 558 75.55 17.20 28.49
CA GLU A 558 76.90 17.34 27.95
C GLU A 558 77.35 18.80 27.90
N LEU A 559 76.48 19.72 27.46
CA LEU A 559 76.72 21.16 27.47
C LEU A 559 77.01 21.64 28.90
N LYS A 560 76.21 21.19 29.87
CA LYS A 560 76.44 21.50 31.29
C LYS A 560 77.80 20.99 31.75
N ARG A 561 78.16 19.73 31.42
CA ARG A 561 79.48 19.17 31.74
C ARG A 561 80.62 20.00 31.15
N LEU A 562 80.54 20.35 29.86
CA LEU A 562 81.56 21.13 29.16
C LEU A 562 81.67 22.57 29.67
N SER A 563 80.56 23.16 30.13
CA SER A 563 80.53 24.52 30.69
C SER A 563 80.97 24.58 32.14
N GLU A 564 80.82 23.50 32.92
CA GLU A 564 81.11 23.48 34.35
C GLU A 564 82.47 22.84 34.71
N THR A 565 83.09 22.10 33.79
CA THR A 565 84.33 21.35 34.07
C THR A 565 85.55 21.86 33.29
N ASP A 566 86.75 21.64 33.85
CA ASP A 566 88.03 21.87 33.17
C ASP A 566 88.31 20.75 32.18
N ARG A 567 88.76 21.10 30.97
CA ARG A 567 88.92 20.14 29.86
C ARG A 567 89.96 19.05 30.14
N LEU A 568 91.05 19.40 30.83
CA LEU A 568 92.10 18.44 31.16
C LEU A 568 91.69 17.58 32.36
N THR A 569 91.47 18.21 33.51
CA THR A 569 91.32 17.50 34.79
C THR A 569 89.92 16.92 35.04
N GLN A 570 88.91 17.36 34.28
CA GLN A 570 87.49 17.01 34.46
C GLN A 570 86.92 17.41 35.85
N LEU A 571 87.65 18.21 36.61
CA LEU A 571 87.18 18.86 37.84
C LEU A 571 86.34 20.08 37.49
N TYR A 572 85.68 20.70 38.48
CA TYR A 572 85.00 21.96 38.20
C TYR A 572 85.99 23.01 37.70
N ASN A 573 85.58 23.77 36.68
CA ASN A 573 86.36 24.89 36.22
C ASN A 573 86.20 26.08 37.18
N ARG A 574 87.02 27.11 36.99
CA ARG A 574 86.97 28.33 37.80
C ARG A 574 85.58 28.96 37.84
N LEU A 575 84.87 29.03 36.71
CA LEU A 575 83.54 29.63 36.64
C LEU A 575 82.55 28.91 37.55
N LYS A 576 82.52 27.56 37.49
CA LYS A 576 81.64 26.78 38.36
C LYS A 576 82.05 26.87 39.82
N THR A 577 83.35 26.92 40.08
CA THR A 577 83.85 26.99 41.45
C THR A 577 83.55 28.32 42.11
N ASP A 578 83.63 29.42 41.35
CA ASP A 578 83.17 30.76 41.75
C ASP A 578 81.70 30.73 42.16
N GLU A 579 80.83 30.12 41.34
CA GLU A 579 79.39 29.99 41.62
C GLU A 579 79.14 29.23 42.94
N VAL A 580 79.84 28.11 43.16
CA VAL A 580 79.71 27.32 44.39
C VAL A 580 80.20 28.12 45.61
N LEU A 581 81.30 28.85 45.47
CA LEU A 581 81.85 29.67 46.56
C LEU A 581 80.89 30.81 46.93
N GLU A 582 80.32 31.50 45.94
CA GLU A 582 79.31 32.54 46.16
C GLU A 582 78.06 31.97 46.83
N TYR A 583 77.61 30.79 46.41
CA TYR A 583 76.50 30.08 47.05
C TYR A 583 76.78 29.76 48.52
N GLU A 584 77.94 29.20 48.85
CA GLU A 584 78.29 28.87 50.24
C GLU A 584 78.49 30.13 51.11
N ILE A 585 79.01 31.23 50.56
CA ILE A 585 79.06 32.53 51.25
C ILE A 585 77.66 32.99 51.65
N VAL A 586 76.69 32.97 50.72
CA VAL A 586 75.31 33.40 50.99
C VAL A 586 74.64 32.47 51.99
N LYS A 587 74.79 31.15 51.81
CA LYS A 587 74.22 30.12 52.70
C LYS A 587 74.76 30.25 54.13
N SER A 588 76.08 30.39 54.27
CA SER A 588 76.76 30.51 55.56
C SER A 588 76.49 31.87 56.21
N SER A 589 76.38 32.93 55.40
CA SER A 589 75.98 34.25 55.88
C SER A 589 74.60 34.25 56.54
N ARG A 590 73.66 33.49 55.96
CA ARG A 590 72.28 33.40 56.46
C ARG A 590 72.14 32.46 57.65
N ASN A 591 72.75 31.27 57.56
CA ASN A 591 72.49 30.18 58.48
C ASN A 591 73.53 30.06 59.60
N ARG A 592 74.62 30.86 59.56
CA ARG A 592 75.75 30.83 60.49
C ARG A 592 76.39 29.44 60.62
N ILE A 593 76.45 28.71 59.49
CA ILE A 593 77.14 27.43 59.38
C ILE A 593 78.56 27.70 58.86
N PRO A 594 79.63 27.17 59.47
CA PRO A 594 80.98 27.40 58.99
C PRO A 594 81.24 26.62 57.69
N PHE A 595 81.98 27.21 56.79
CA PHE A 595 82.62 26.50 55.68
C PHE A 595 84.06 27.01 55.55
N SER A 596 84.91 26.19 54.96
CA SER A 596 86.31 26.52 54.75
C SER A 596 86.71 26.38 53.30
N VAL A 597 87.77 27.09 52.92
CA VAL A 597 88.38 27.05 51.60
C VAL A 597 89.82 26.60 51.74
N ILE A 598 90.24 25.67 50.89
CA ILE A 598 91.62 25.20 50.76
C ILE A 598 92.08 25.57 49.36
N LEU A 599 93.03 26.50 49.24
CA LEU A 599 93.70 26.80 47.98
C LEU A 599 95.05 26.09 47.98
N PHE A 600 95.39 25.38 46.90
CA PHE A 600 96.65 24.66 46.83
C PHE A 600 97.23 24.68 45.42
N ASP A 601 98.53 24.46 45.36
CA ASP A 601 99.32 24.57 44.14
C ASP A 601 100.44 23.54 44.14
N ILE A 602 100.76 23.04 42.94
CA ILE A 602 101.82 22.05 42.74
C ILE A 602 103.19 22.70 42.88
N ASP A 603 103.97 22.20 43.83
CA ASP A 603 105.32 22.69 44.06
C ASP A 603 106.22 22.44 42.84
N ASN A 604 106.88 23.50 42.38
CA ASN A 604 107.84 23.47 41.27
C ASN A 604 107.28 22.90 39.96
N PHE A 605 105.99 23.09 39.66
CA PHE A 605 105.37 22.55 38.45
C PHE A 605 106.03 23.02 37.15
N LYS A 606 106.56 24.26 37.12
CA LYS A 606 107.37 24.74 36.00
C LYS A 606 108.61 23.86 35.75
N GLU A 607 109.32 23.45 36.80
CA GLU A 607 110.49 22.55 36.68
C GLU A 607 110.08 21.17 36.15
N ILE A 608 108.90 20.68 36.56
CA ILE A 608 108.32 19.44 36.02
C ILE A 608 108.10 19.56 34.50
N ASN A 609 107.49 20.65 34.05
CA ASN A 609 107.27 20.90 32.63
C ASN A 609 108.57 21.08 31.85
N ASP A 610 109.52 21.84 32.40
CA ASP A 610 110.80 22.12 31.75
C ASP A 610 111.69 20.86 31.67
N THR A 611 111.57 19.93 32.63
CA THR A 611 112.38 18.70 32.70
C THR A 611 111.76 17.52 31.94
N TYR A 612 110.44 17.30 32.10
CA TYR A 612 109.75 16.11 31.58
C TYR A 612 108.79 16.42 30.41
N GLY A 613 108.64 17.70 30.06
CA GLY A 613 107.76 18.18 29.00
C GLY A 613 106.31 18.38 29.45
N HIS A 614 105.58 19.22 28.70
CA HIS A 614 104.18 19.56 29.01
C HIS A 614 103.25 18.35 29.10
N SER A 615 103.47 17.31 28.28
CA SER A 615 102.67 16.09 28.36
C SER A 615 102.86 15.36 29.71
N ALA A 616 104.04 15.41 30.31
CA ALA A 616 104.27 14.84 31.64
C ALA A 616 103.60 15.68 32.73
N GLY A 617 103.64 17.02 32.62
CA GLY A 617 102.90 17.91 33.51
C GLY A 617 101.39 17.70 33.45
N ASP A 618 100.82 17.53 32.25
CA ASP A 618 99.40 17.22 32.07
C ASP A 618 99.00 15.89 32.73
N ASN A 619 99.85 14.86 32.62
CA ASN A 619 99.62 13.59 33.31
C ASN A 619 99.71 13.75 34.83
N ALA A 620 100.67 14.53 35.33
CA ALA A 620 100.75 14.82 36.76
C ALA A 620 99.49 15.54 37.29
N LEU A 621 98.94 16.49 36.51
CA LEU A 621 97.67 17.16 36.85
C LEU A 621 96.49 16.18 36.90
N LEU A 622 96.40 15.24 35.95
CA LEU A 622 95.36 14.22 35.90
C LEU A 622 95.42 13.27 37.10
N GLU A 623 96.60 12.73 37.40
CA GLU A 623 96.84 11.86 38.55
C GLU A 623 96.54 12.58 39.86
N LEU A 624 97.05 13.81 40.01
CA LEU A 624 96.80 14.64 41.18
C LEU A 624 95.30 14.86 41.40
N SER A 625 94.58 15.26 40.34
CA SER A 625 93.14 15.50 40.41
C SER A 625 92.36 14.28 40.92
N LYS A 626 92.79 13.07 40.53
CA LYS A 626 92.19 11.82 41.01
C LYS A 626 92.48 11.56 42.49
N ILE A 627 93.74 11.68 42.91
CA ILE A 627 94.16 11.47 44.31
C ILE A 627 93.39 12.39 45.26
N ILE A 628 93.28 13.66 44.89
CA ILE A 628 92.64 14.67 45.72
C ILE A 628 91.14 14.43 45.78
N ARG A 629 90.49 14.15 44.64
CA ARG A 629 89.06 13.83 44.60
C ARG A 629 88.72 12.61 45.46
N ASP A 630 89.56 11.57 45.43
CA ASP A 630 89.34 10.34 46.21
C ASP A 630 89.62 10.57 47.72
N GLY A 631 90.41 11.59 48.06
CA GLY A 631 90.70 12.00 49.44
C GLY A 631 89.60 12.85 50.11
N LEU A 632 88.73 13.47 49.31
CA LEU A 632 87.68 14.41 49.71
C LEU A 632 86.32 13.74 49.99
N ARG A 633 85.44 14.41 50.74
CA ARG A 633 84.05 13.97 50.95
C ARG A 633 83.19 14.30 49.73
N LYS A 634 82.08 13.57 49.54
CA LYS A 634 81.11 13.86 48.47
C LYS A 634 80.51 15.27 48.52
N THR A 635 80.51 15.90 49.69
CA THR A 635 80.03 17.28 49.90
C THR A 635 81.07 18.33 49.58
N ASP A 636 82.37 17.97 49.59
CA ASP A 636 83.45 18.89 49.28
C ASP A 636 83.50 19.12 47.75
N THR A 637 83.72 20.37 47.35
CA THR A 637 83.78 20.78 45.94
C THR A 637 85.22 21.01 45.55
N LEU A 638 85.73 20.27 44.56
CA LEU A 638 87.08 20.42 44.02
C LEU A 638 87.04 21.07 42.64
N GLY A 639 87.75 22.17 42.48
CA GLY A 639 87.87 22.90 41.22
C GLY A 639 89.32 23.22 40.85
N ARG A 640 89.60 23.32 39.54
CA ARG A 640 90.87 23.84 39.03
C ARG A 640 90.77 25.35 38.90
N TRP A 641 91.56 26.06 39.71
CA TRP A 641 91.50 27.52 39.84
C TRP A 641 92.27 28.23 38.72
N GLY A 642 93.40 27.68 38.29
CA GLY A 642 94.15 28.14 37.13
C GLY A 642 95.48 27.42 36.99
N GLY A 643 95.90 27.04 35.78
CA GLY A 643 97.22 26.40 35.57
C GLY A 643 97.44 25.18 36.47
N GLU A 644 98.32 25.31 37.46
CA GLU A 644 98.66 24.31 38.49
C GLU A 644 97.98 24.53 39.86
N GLU A 645 97.09 25.52 39.96
CA GLU A 645 96.34 25.90 41.15
C GLU A 645 94.95 25.25 41.18
N PHE A 646 94.55 24.83 42.37
CA PHE A 646 93.29 24.17 42.65
C PHE A 646 92.69 24.72 43.94
N ILE A 647 91.37 24.62 44.04
CA ILE A 647 90.61 25.08 45.19
C ILE A 647 89.65 23.98 45.64
N VAL A 648 89.55 23.80 46.96
CA VAL A 648 88.54 22.97 47.60
C VAL A 648 87.64 23.86 48.45
N ILE A 649 86.35 23.72 48.28
CA ILE A 649 85.34 24.31 49.16
C ILE A 649 84.81 23.17 50.04
N CYS A 650 84.90 23.35 51.35
CA CYS A 650 84.46 22.37 52.35
C CYS A 650 83.23 22.92 53.09
N PRO A 651 82.00 22.64 52.60
CA PRO A 651 80.77 23.01 53.30
C PRO A 651 80.71 22.40 54.70
N ASP A 652 80.03 23.09 55.61
CA ASP A 652 79.71 22.62 56.96
C ASP A 652 80.97 22.13 57.73
N THR A 653 82.11 22.79 57.47
CA THR A 653 83.43 22.40 57.97
C THR A 653 84.19 23.64 58.45
N GLY A 654 84.50 23.67 59.74
CA GLY A 654 85.37 24.70 60.31
C GLY A 654 86.86 24.44 60.06
N LEU A 655 87.69 25.36 60.53
CA LEU A 655 89.11 25.45 60.23
C LEU A 655 89.88 24.16 60.51
N ASP A 656 89.73 23.58 61.71
CA ASP A 656 90.45 22.36 62.11
C ASP A 656 90.12 21.15 61.22
N GLY A 657 88.86 21.06 60.78
CA GLY A 657 88.40 20.01 59.87
C GLY A 657 89.02 20.18 58.48
N ALA A 658 89.09 21.42 58.00
CA ALA A 658 89.70 21.74 56.71
C ALA A 658 91.22 21.54 56.71
N ILE A 659 91.91 21.90 57.81
CA ILE A 659 93.34 21.61 58.01
C ILE A 659 93.59 20.11 57.98
N SER A 660 92.77 19.33 58.69
CA SER A 660 92.88 17.86 58.70
C SER A 660 92.67 17.25 57.32
N ALA A 661 91.72 17.78 56.55
CA ALA A 661 91.49 17.37 55.17
C ALA A 661 92.68 17.73 54.26
N ALA A 662 93.19 18.97 54.36
CA ALA A 662 94.36 19.43 53.60
C ALA A 662 95.60 18.58 53.90
N GLU A 663 95.86 18.26 55.17
CA GLU A 663 97.03 17.46 55.56
C GLU A 663 96.92 16.02 55.07
N LYS A 664 95.73 15.42 55.17
CA LYS A 664 95.46 14.09 54.61
C LYS A 664 95.73 14.06 53.11
N ILE A 665 95.28 15.08 52.38
CA ILE A 665 95.51 15.20 50.93
C ILE A 665 97.00 15.39 50.64
N ARG A 666 97.67 16.29 51.36
CA ARG A 666 99.12 16.56 51.22
C ARG A 666 99.94 15.28 51.39
N MET A 667 99.67 14.51 52.44
CA MET A 667 100.34 13.23 52.69
C MET A 667 100.05 12.20 51.58
N ALA A 668 98.80 12.12 51.11
CA ALA A 668 98.44 11.22 50.03
C ALA A 668 99.19 11.55 48.74
N VAL A 669 99.27 12.83 48.37
CA VAL A 669 100.02 13.31 47.20
C VAL A 669 101.51 13.03 47.36
N GLU A 670 102.11 13.34 48.51
CA GLU A 670 103.54 13.10 48.75
C GLU A 670 103.91 11.61 48.69
N SER A 671 103.00 10.72 49.13
CA SER A 671 103.20 9.28 49.13
C SER A 671 102.93 8.61 47.78
N HIS A 672 102.26 9.31 46.86
CA HIS A 672 101.88 8.76 45.56
C HIS A 672 103.07 8.77 44.61
N LYS A 673 103.29 7.65 43.91
CA LYS A 673 104.29 7.54 42.86
C LYS A 673 103.68 7.93 41.52
N PHE A 674 104.02 9.11 41.03
CA PHE A 674 103.53 9.62 39.74
C PHE A 674 104.23 8.91 38.58
N GLU A 675 103.49 8.56 37.54
CA GLU A 675 103.99 7.68 36.47
C GLU A 675 105.19 8.28 35.73
N LYS A 676 105.16 9.59 35.46
CA LYS A 676 106.16 10.27 34.61
C LYS A 676 107.18 11.14 35.34
N VAL A 677 106.91 11.50 36.60
CA VAL A 677 107.67 12.51 37.36
C VAL A 677 108.18 11.96 38.70
N ASP A 678 107.87 10.69 39.02
CA ASP A 678 108.17 9.95 40.26
C ASP A 678 107.59 10.57 41.55
N LYS A 679 107.87 11.83 41.86
CA LYS A 679 107.39 12.52 43.07
C LYS A 679 106.89 13.93 42.77
N VAL A 680 105.69 14.24 43.24
CA VAL A 680 105.09 15.58 43.21
C VAL A 680 104.66 15.95 44.62
N THR A 681 104.83 17.22 45.01
CA THR A 681 104.32 17.75 46.28
C THR A 681 103.43 18.95 46.03
N CYS A 682 102.57 19.27 47.00
CA CYS A 682 101.71 20.44 46.93
C CYS A 682 101.80 21.23 48.23
N SER A 683 101.72 22.55 48.10
CA SER A 683 101.55 23.47 49.22
C SER A 683 100.07 23.86 49.34
N PHE A 684 99.57 24.01 50.56
CA PHE A 684 98.15 24.26 50.86
C PHE A 684 97.99 25.49 51.75
N GLY A 685 97.07 26.37 51.37
CA GLY A 685 96.58 27.50 52.16
C GLY A 685 95.13 27.28 52.56
N VAL A 686 94.85 27.26 53.86
CA VAL A 686 93.52 26.98 54.41
C VAL A 686 92.97 28.21 55.11
N THR A 687 91.67 28.46 54.95
CA THR A 687 90.96 29.50 55.68
C THR A 687 89.53 29.07 55.98
N GLU A 688 89.01 29.47 57.13
CA GLU A 688 87.57 29.43 57.41
C GLU A 688 86.91 30.72 56.89
N PHE A 689 85.63 30.67 56.54
CA PHE A 689 84.82 31.85 56.23
C PHE A 689 84.57 32.72 57.48
N GLU A 690 84.81 34.03 57.36
CA GLU A 690 84.58 35.02 58.41
C GLU A 690 83.59 36.07 57.91
N MET A 691 82.64 36.51 58.73
CA MET A 691 81.79 37.64 58.34
C MET A 691 82.50 38.98 58.62
N PRO A 692 82.52 39.95 57.68
CA PRO A 692 81.96 39.89 56.32
C PRO A 692 83.01 39.55 55.25
N ASP A 693 82.98 38.31 54.75
CA ASP A 693 83.76 37.90 53.59
C ASP A 693 82.99 38.01 52.28
N THR A 694 83.71 38.41 51.25
CA THR A 694 83.33 38.25 49.85
C THR A 694 84.16 37.14 49.21
N LYS A 695 83.77 36.66 48.02
CA LYS A 695 84.57 35.71 47.24
C LYS A 695 86.04 36.12 47.13
N ASN A 696 86.29 37.41 46.90
CA ASN A 696 87.65 37.92 46.73
C ASN A 696 88.44 37.95 48.04
N THR A 697 87.81 38.26 49.18
CA THR A 697 88.53 38.35 50.47
C THR A 697 88.91 36.98 51.01
N ILE A 698 88.00 36.00 50.96
CA ILE A 698 88.29 34.63 51.41
C ILE A 698 89.35 33.96 50.53
N VAL A 699 89.27 34.11 49.20
CA VAL A 699 90.29 33.56 48.29
C VAL A 699 91.63 34.25 48.51
N ALA A 700 91.67 35.58 48.69
CA ALA A 700 92.92 36.29 48.99
C ALA A 700 93.53 35.86 50.34
N ARG A 701 92.71 35.52 51.34
CA ARG A 701 93.18 34.98 52.63
C ARG A 701 93.76 33.58 52.47
N ALA A 702 93.11 32.71 51.69
CA ALA A 702 93.62 31.38 51.35
C ALA A 702 94.94 31.46 50.55
N ASP A 703 95.03 32.37 49.57
CA ASP A 703 96.23 32.60 48.76
C ASP A 703 97.40 33.12 49.60
N ALA A 704 97.15 34.04 50.54
CA ALA A 704 98.18 34.50 51.47
C ALA A 704 98.74 33.35 52.35
N ALA A 705 97.87 32.43 52.79
CA ALA A 705 98.29 31.24 53.51
C ALA A 705 99.09 30.28 52.61
N LEU A 706 98.65 30.06 51.37
CA LEU A 706 99.36 29.24 50.38
C LEU A 706 100.75 29.80 50.06
N TYR A 707 100.86 31.12 49.88
CA TYR A 707 102.13 31.79 49.67
C TYR A 707 103.09 31.60 50.85
N LYS A 708 102.56 31.66 52.08
CA LYS A 708 103.32 31.34 53.30
C LYS A 708 103.81 29.89 53.30
N ALA A 709 102.98 28.93 52.86
CA ALA A 709 103.36 27.53 52.75
C ALA A 709 104.54 27.33 51.77
N LYS A 710 104.46 27.98 50.60
CA LYS A 710 105.55 27.96 49.60
C LYS A 710 106.84 28.56 50.14
N ARG A 711 106.78 29.69 50.87
CA ARG A 711 107.97 30.34 51.47
C ARG A 711 108.60 29.56 52.62
N ASN A 712 107.79 28.87 53.42
CA ASN A 712 108.27 28.16 54.61
C ASN A 712 108.90 26.80 54.29
N GLY A 713 109.10 26.46 53.02
CA GLY A 713 109.78 25.23 52.60
C GLY A 713 108.88 24.26 51.83
N ARG A 714 107.73 24.72 51.31
CA ARG A 714 106.80 23.94 50.47
C ARG A 714 106.29 22.67 51.17
N ASN A 715 105.52 21.85 50.44
CA ASN A 715 104.95 20.58 50.90
C ASN A 715 104.38 20.65 52.33
N ARG A 716 103.48 21.61 52.58
CA ARG A 716 102.89 21.85 53.91
C ARG A 716 101.53 22.52 53.81
N VAL A 717 100.81 22.48 54.93
CA VAL A 717 99.57 23.22 55.14
C VAL A 717 99.89 24.44 56.00
N GLU A 718 99.52 25.62 55.51
CA GLU A 718 99.45 26.86 56.31
C GLU A 718 98.00 27.33 56.32
N PHE A 719 97.62 28.05 57.37
CA PHE A 719 96.26 28.51 57.55
C PHE A 719 96.23 29.94 58.09
N LYS A 720 95.09 30.61 57.90
CA LYS A 720 94.85 31.95 58.41
C LYS A 720 93.42 32.14 58.87
#